data_AF-A0A2A6BSZ6-F1
#
_entry.id   AF-A0A2A6BSZ6-F1
#
_cell.length_a   1.000
_cell.length_b   1.000
_cell.length_c   1.000
_cell.angle_alpha   90.00
_cell.angle_beta   90.00
_cell.angle_gamma   90.00
#
_symmetry.space_group_name_H-M   'P 1'
#
loop_
_entity.id
_entity.type
_entity.pdbx_description
1 polymer ?
#
loop_
_entity_poly.entity_id
_entity_poly.type
_entity_poly.pdbx_seq_one_letter_code
_entity_poly.pdbx_strand_id
1 'polypeptide(L)'
;MLHLLLIGDSEVGKTSILKRFSNDTYYQSTLHTIGIDFKFKTTVMNGKKIKLQIWDTAGQERFHAITSSYYRKADGIALVYDITNTKSFERISLRLRDIHEKAPDNVSLILLGNKCDLENKRTVSRDAAEQVASDLAIPFRETSAMENINIDRAFLDLVESILKKKAHEGFTNVASDKLIKSSGDGEASNLPANSKYLETLMIQLILIGDSGVGKTCILKRYVGDTFQNSTLHTFGVDFKFKRIVMNGEKIDLQIWDTAGQERFNSITASYYRNADGIALVYDITKYDSFEIITQRMRDIRENAPENVSMILLGNKSDIDEERTVSREAAEQVASDLSIPFMEISAKENINIDQAFRDLVDIILNKKTHDDATKLDSATVDLQASKTKGCCKYRNDFTVVYYIISFPQCRNYTTSLHENFFHKWSAFESESLLHTVTFEGLGHHHAVTKEYNFAIPLMHKECFCECESTERCNAKSHAFTTFPGEHTGGCYRTLFSHQSNTSCASSSQLGSNLCCELSFKPYENKMYMAFKLEEHPIALAIFKYAAYNYSGNSWTIENQTSIGIPLNGRSQKKKFGAQDLLEIDVSGTISRQLKGGIYFTQLNQSGQTDGIRKEHINKFNENNPNNLGWYRQNESNGHFYISKWRSVLKNVFDARVENCLAQEYTYSFDAEFFAVDEMPIDFKLPPYVEEQHHWIESAAFSNDSMNQVIVSYKEGTNLHVGLHASNASAGNLFFLHNSSHIDSFNGSIIFDAQSRHYLNIFVHGASGILHGRIHAGDSEITTEIHSFTIYVHEVAPTNRSFIIRLPATVDKKGMFTCMTADE
;
A
#
# COMPACT_ATOMS: atom_id res chain seq x y z
N MET A 1 -1.75 23.43 -5.23
CA MET A 1 -2.17 22.37 -4.28
C MET A 1 -2.68 23.07 -3.05
N LEU A 2 -3.77 22.62 -2.45
CA LEU A 2 -4.34 23.18 -1.22
C LEU A 2 -4.35 22.11 -0.11
N HIS A 3 -4.00 22.49 1.11
CA HIS A 3 -3.98 21.62 2.29
C HIS A 3 -5.23 21.89 3.12
N LEU A 4 -6.08 20.88 3.26
CA LEU A 4 -7.31 20.95 4.04
C LEU A 4 -7.18 20.09 5.29
N LEU A 5 -7.73 20.54 6.42
CA LEU A 5 -7.68 19.81 7.68
C LEU A 5 -9.11 19.61 8.23
N LEU A 6 -9.46 18.37 8.58
CA LEU A 6 -10.74 18.05 9.22
C LEU A 6 -10.57 18.00 10.73
N ILE A 7 -11.34 18.82 11.47
CA ILE A 7 -11.25 18.95 12.93
C ILE A 7 -12.62 18.81 13.55
N GLY A 8 -12.70 18.13 14.69
CA GLY A 8 -13.94 17.85 15.40
C GLY A 8 -13.73 16.72 16.39
N ASP A 9 -14.67 16.54 17.30
CA ASP A 9 -14.63 15.49 18.32
C ASP A 9 -14.54 14.07 17.73
N SER A 10 -14.18 13.07 18.54
CA SER A 10 -14.23 11.68 18.12
C SER A 10 -15.64 11.30 17.64
N GLU A 11 -15.73 10.40 16.65
CA GLU A 11 -16.98 9.82 16.14
C GLU A 11 -17.98 10.75 15.44
N VAL A 12 -17.65 12.04 15.27
CA VAL A 12 -18.48 12.97 14.49
C VAL A 12 -18.52 12.63 13.00
N GLY A 13 -17.67 11.71 12.53
CA GLY A 13 -17.67 11.18 11.17
C GLY A 13 -16.71 11.86 10.18
N LYS A 14 -15.65 12.53 10.67
CA LYS A 14 -14.60 13.17 9.84
C LYS A 14 -14.00 12.21 8.80
N THR A 15 -13.60 11.02 9.25
CA THR A 15 -13.07 9.96 8.40
C THR A 15 -14.09 9.47 7.37
N SER A 16 -15.35 9.36 7.76
CA SER A 16 -16.44 8.94 6.86
C SER A 16 -16.73 10.00 5.80
N ILE A 17 -16.70 11.29 6.18
CA ILE A 17 -16.78 12.42 5.24
C ILE A 17 -15.60 12.40 4.27
N LEU A 18 -14.37 12.19 4.77
CA LEU A 18 -13.18 12.11 3.91
C LEU A 18 -13.26 10.94 2.92
N LYS A 19 -13.59 9.74 3.41
CA LYS A 19 -13.72 8.54 2.57
C LYS A 19 -14.82 8.70 1.53
N ARG A 20 -15.96 9.29 1.92
CA ARG A 20 -17.05 9.57 0.99
C ARG A 20 -16.62 10.58 -0.07
N PHE A 21 -15.95 11.65 0.32
CA PHE A 21 -15.42 12.62 -0.63
C PHE A 21 -14.35 12.01 -1.55
N SER A 22 -13.40 11.23 -1.03
CA SER A 22 -12.26 10.76 -1.83
C SER A 22 -12.60 9.56 -2.73
N ASN A 23 -13.42 8.64 -2.24
CA ASN A 23 -13.60 7.31 -2.84
C ASN A 23 -15.09 6.95 -3.11
N ASP A 24 -16.03 7.85 -2.84
CA ASP A 24 -17.48 7.59 -2.88
C ASP A 24 -17.94 6.32 -2.11
N THR A 25 -17.27 6.02 -0.99
CA THR A 25 -17.54 4.84 -0.15
C THR A 25 -17.90 5.25 1.27
N TYR A 26 -18.82 4.51 1.90
CA TYR A 26 -19.20 4.64 3.32
C TYR A 26 -19.29 3.26 3.96
N TYR A 27 -18.81 3.17 5.19
CA TYR A 27 -18.91 1.96 6.01
C TYR A 27 -19.61 2.35 7.32
N GLN A 28 -20.60 1.55 7.73
CA GLN A 28 -21.38 1.79 8.94
C GLN A 28 -20.54 1.59 10.22
N SER A 29 -19.43 0.85 10.14
CA SER A 29 -18.44 0.65 11.21
C SER A 29 -17.08 1.24 10.82
N THR A 30 -16.91 2.55 10.98
CA THR A 30 -15.56 3.15 10.94
C THR A 30 -14.91 3.05 12.31
N LEU A 31 -13.83 2.29 12.42
CA LEU A 31 -12.91 2.32 13.57
C LEU A 31 -12.47 3.76 13.87
N HIS A 32 -12.21 4.07 15.14
CA HIS A 32 -11.67 5.38 15.52
C HIS A 32 -10.33 5.64 14.83
N THR A 33 -10.14 6.84 14.29
CA THR A 33 -8.87 7.21 13.66
C THR A 33 -7.79 7.33 14.73
N ILE A 34 -6.73 6.52 14.64
CA ILE A 34 -5.54 6.60 15.49
C ILE A 34 -4.48 7.41 14.72
N GLY A 35 -4.19 8.64 15.17
CA GLY A 35 -3.23 9.53 14.53
C GLY A 35 -3.84 10.47 13.47
N ILE A 36 -3.05 10.82 12.44
CA ILE A 36 -3.45 11.70 11.34
C ILE A 36 -3.23 10.93 10.03
N ASP A 37 -4.28 10.76 9.23
CA ASP A 37 -4.22 10.17 7.87
C ASP A 37 -4.39 11.25 6.81
N PHE A 38 -3.94 11.02 5.57
CA PHE A 38 -4.16 11.96 4.47
C PHE A 38 -4.54 11.32 3.14
N LYS A 39 -5.34 12.05 2.37
CA LYS A 39 -5.75 11.66 1.01
C LYS A 39 -5.52 12.80 0.03
N PHE A 40 -5.26 12.44 -1.22
CA PHE A 40 -5.27 13.37 -2.34
C PHE A 40 -6.58 13.24 -3.12
N LYS A 41 -7.22 14.36 -3.44
CA LYS A 41 -8.30 14.43 -4.44
C LYS A 41 -8.07 15.63 -5.34
N THR A 42 -8.13 15.41 -6.65
CA THR A 42 -8.07 16.51 -7.63
C THR A 42 -9.49 16.89 -8.01
N THR A 43 -9.87 18.13 -7.75
CA THR A 43 -11.16 18.69 -8.17
C THR A 43 -10.95 19.73 -9.28
N VAL A 44 -11.99 20.04 -10.05
CA VAL A 44 -11.95 21.10 -11.06
C VAL A 44 -12.85 22.24 -10.59
N MET A 45 -12.29 23.44 -10.46
CA MET A 45 -13.04 24.65 -10.15
C MET A 45 -12.60 25.80 -11.05
N ASN A 46 -13.57 26.52 -11.61
CA ASN A 46 -13.33 27.63 -12.56
C ASN A 46 -12.39 27.23 -13.72
N GLY A 47 -12.54 26.01 -14.24
CA GLY A 47 -11.69 25.44 -15.29
C GLY A 47 -10.26 25.07 -14.86
N LYS A 48 -9.90 25.25 -13.59
CA LYS A 48 -8.58 24.90 -13.04
C LYS A 48 -8.66 23.58 -12.26
N LYS A 49 -7.75 22.64 -12.57
CA LYS A 49 -7.54 21.43 -11.75
C LYS A 49 -6.82 21.82 -10.45
N ILE A 50 -7.47 21.62 -9.32
CA ILE A 50 -6.98 21.91 -7.98
C ILE A 50 -6.75 20.58 -7.25
N LYS A 51 -5.49 20.27 -6.97
CA LYS A 51 -5.12 19.13 -6.12
C LYS A 51 -5.30 19.50 -4.65
N LEU A 52 -6.16 18.77 -3.94
CA LEU A 52 -6.41 18.88 -2.51
C LEU A 52 -5.62 17.79 -1.79
N GLN A 53 -4.92 18.17 -0.72
CA GLN A 53 -4.37 17.25 0.28
C GLN A 53 -5.18 17.42 1.56
N ILE A 54 -5.92 16.39 1.95
CA ILE A 54 -6.87 16.47 3.05
C ILE A 54 -6.37 15.60 4.19
N TRP A 55 -6.20 16.21 5.35
CA TRP A 55 -5.74 15.57 6.57
C TRP A 55 -6.94 15.25 7.47
N ASP A 56 -7.11 13.97 7.81
CA ASP A 56 -8.11 13.48 8.76
C ASP A 56 -7.49 13.32 10.15
N THR A 57 -8.20 13.79 11.18
CA THR A 57 -7.69 13.79 12.56
C THR A 57 -8.49 12.84 13.44
N ALA A 58 -7.84 12.22 14.42
CA ALA A 58 -8.45 11.34 15.42
C ALA A 58 -9.66 11.94 16.17
N GLY A 59 -9.65 13.25 16.44
CA GLY A 59 -10.64 13.93 17.29
C GLY A 59 -10.53 13.64 18.79
N GLN A 60 -9.51 12.87 19.22
CA GLN A 60 -9.09 12.69 20.60
C GLN A 60 -7.66 13.24 20.79
N GLU A 61 -7.50 14.55 20.86
CA GLU A 61 -6.17 15.16 21.02
C GLU A 61 -5.68 15.21 22.48
N ARG A 62 -5.36 14.05 23.07
CA ARG A 62 -4.46 14.02 24.25
C ARG A 62 -2.97 14.31 23.90
N PHE A 63 -2.68 14.70 22.65
CA PHE A 63 -1.33 15.01 22.16
C PHE A 63 -1.29 16.35 21.39
N HIS A 64 -1.38 17.47 22.11
CA HIS A 64 -1.32 18.83 21.53
C HIS A 64 -0.05 19.15 20.72
N ALA A 65 1.04 18.39 20.89
CA ALA A 65 2.30 18.61 20.18
C ALA A 65 2.27 18.22 18.69
N ILE A 66 1.58 17.14 18.34
CA ILE A 66 1.61 16.55 16.98
C ILE A 66 0.74 17.35 16.00
N THR A 67 -0.31 18.04 16.48
CA THR A 67 -1.26 18.79 15.64
C THR A 67 -0.75 20.16 15.18
N SER A 68 0.17 20.77 15.94
CA SER A 68 0.64 22.15 15.71
C SER A 68 1.27 22.39 14.33
N SER A 69 1.97 21.40 13.79
CA SER A 69 2.61 21.47 12.46
C SER A 69 1.61 21.43 11.31
N TYR A 70 0.45 20.80 11.50
CA TYR A 70 -0.61 20.69 10.50
C TYR A 70 -1.46 21.95 10.44
N TYR A 71 -1.77 22.57 11.60
CA TYR A 71 -2.43 23.88 11.64
C TYR A 71 -1.64 24.92 10.83
N ARG A 72 -0.31 25.00 11.02
CA ARG A 72 0.58 25.96 10.32
C ARG A 72 0.61 25.82 8.80
N LYS A 73 0.24 24.65 8.27
CA LYS A 73 0.26 24.36 6.82
C LYS A 73 -1.13 24.35 6.19
N ALA A 74 -2.19 24.54 6.98
CA ALA A 74 -3.55 24.47 6.48
C ALA A 74 -3.91 25.70 5.65
N ASP A 75 -4.35 25.48 4.41
CA ASP A 75 -4.99 26.50 3.57
C ASP A 75 -6.48 26.67 3.95
N GLY A 76 -7.12 25.57 4.39
CA GLY A 76 -8.46 25.62 4.96
C GLY A 76 -8.75 24.50 5.96
N ILE A 77 -9.73 24.74 6.85
CA ILE A 77 -10.09 23.84 7.94
C ILE A 77 -11.61 23.64 7.94
N ALA A 78 -12.05 22.39 7.99
CA ALA A 78 -13.46 22.04 8.19
C ALA A 78 -13.69 21.62 9.64
N LEU A 79 -14.57 22.35 10.32
CA LEU A 79 -15.03 22.09 11.68
C LEU A 79 -16.25 21.18 11.62
N VAL A 80 -16.14 19.97 12.15
CA VAL A 80 -17.17 18.93 12.02
C VAL A 80 -17.76 18.62 13.40
N TYR A 81 -19.08 18.65 13.50
CA TYR A 81 -19.84 18.15 14.65
C TYR A 81 -20.90 17.14 14.19
N ASP A 82 -21.47 16.39 15.13
CA ASP A 82 -22.56 15.45 14.89
C ASP A 82 -23.88 16.05 15.35
N ILE A 83 -24.87 16.13 14.45
CA ILE A 83 -26.18 16.74 14.76
C ILE A 83 -26.96 16.00 15.85
N THR A 84 -26.60 14.74 16.13
CA THR A 84 -27.19 13.91 17.18
C THR A 84 -26.48 14.06 18.53
N ASN A 85 -25.35 14.80 18.59
CA ASN A 85 -24.54 14.96 19.79
C ASN A 85 -24.25 16.43 20.12
N THR A 86 -25.03 17.02 21.04
CA THR A 86 -24.88 18.41 21.51
C THR A 86 -23.48 18.74 22.02
N LYS A 87 -22.80 17.81 22.73
CA LYS A 87 -21.45 18.06 23.27
C LYS A 87 -20.42 18.28 22.16
N SER A 88 -20.59 17.61 21.03
CA SER A 88 -19.69 17.76 19.87
C SER A 88 -19.80 19.16 19.25
N PHE A 89 -20.99 19.77 19.30
CA PHE A 89 -21.26 21.12 18.83
C PHE A 89 -20.73 22.19 19.81
N GLU A 90 -20.95 22.00 21.12
CA GLU A 90 -20.44 22.93 22.15
C GLU A 90 -18.90 23.06 22.10
N ARG A 91 -18.20 21.98 21.76
CA ARG A 91 -16.74 21.95 21.68
C ARG A 91 -16.16 22.66 20.45
N ILE A 92 -16.97 23.06 19.48
CA ILE A 92 -16.49 23.87 18.34
C ILE A 92 -15.82 25.17 18.81
N SER A 93 -16.34 25.79 19.87
CA SER A 93 -15.75 26.98 20.48
C SER A 93 -14.32 26.76 20.99
N LEU A 94 -14.03 25.56 21.54
CA LEU A 94 -12.68 25.19 21.97
C LEU A 94 -11.75 25.02 20.75
N ARG A 95 -12.25 24.41 19.66
CA ARG A 95 -11.48 24.19 18.42
C ARG A 95 -11.13 25.49 17.73
N LEU A 96 -12.01 26.47 17.76
CA LEU A 96 -11.74 27.81 17.23
C LEU A 96 -10.58 28.49 17.95
N ARG A 97 -10.47 28.31 19.28
CA ARG A 97 -9.32 28.83 20.05
C ARG A 97 -8.00 28.21 19.59
N ASP A 98 -7.96 26.90 19.38
CA ASP A 98 -6.77 26.21 18.86
C ASP A 98 -6.37 26.71 17.46
N ILE A 99 -7.37 26.94 16.60
CA ILE A 99 -7.14 27.47 15.24
C ILE A 99 -6.54 28.88 15.32
N HIS A 100 -7.12 29.77 16.13
CA HIS A 100 -6.60 31.13 16.30
C HIS A 100 -5.18 31.17 16.87
N GLU A 101 -4.80 30.22 17.70
CA GLU A 101 -3.45 30.17 18.29
C GLU A 101 -2.40 29.56 17.33
N LYS A 102 -2.79 28.59 16.48
CA LYS A 102 -1.84 27.70 15.79
C LYS A 102 -1.88 27.77 14.27
N ALA A 103 -2.98 28.23 13.67
CA ALA A 103 -3.13 28.31 12.22
C ALA A 103 -2.69 29.68 11.66
N PRO A 104 -2.33 29.78 10.37
CA PRO A 104 -2.07 31.07 9.73
C PRO A 104 -3.31 31.98 9.75
N ASP A 105 -3.11 33.29 9.86
CA ASP A 105 -4.20 34.29 9.91
C ASP A 105 -5.12 34.24 8.67
N ASN A 106 -4.61 33.74 7.53
CA ASN A 106 -5.35 33.65 6.28
C ASN A 106 -6.06 32.32 6.03
N VAL A 107 -6.08 31.40 7.00
CA VAL A 107 -6.78 30.11 6.86
C VAL A 107 -8.28 30.33 6.60
N SER A 108 -8.87 29.56 5.70
CA SER A 108 -10.33 29.59 5.46
C SER A 108 -11.03 28.50 6.27
N LEU A 109 -12.21 28.79 6.82
CA LEU A 109 -12.95 27.87 7.67
C LEU A 109 -14.30 27.51 7.05
N ILE A 110 -14.83 26.33 7.37
CA ILE A 110 -16.21 25.92 7.10
C ILE A 110 -16.75 25.11 8.29
N LEU A 111 -18.02 25.29 8.64
CA LEU A 111 -18.71 24.51 9.67
C LEU A 111 -19.58 23.42 9.04
N LEU A 112 -19.44 22.18 9.49
CA LEU A 112 -20.13 21.00 8.98
C LEU A 112 -20.90 20.28 10.10
N GLY A 113 -22.23 20.17 9.94
CA GLY A 113 -23.08 19.33 10.78
C GLY A 113 -23.31 17.98 10.12
N ASN A 114 -22.64 16.94 10.57
CA ASN A 114 -22.70 15.61 9.96
C ASN A 114 -23.81 14.74 10.56
N LYS A 115 -24.19 13.69 9.82
CA LYS A 115 -25.25 12.72 10.12
C LYS A 115 -26.67 13.29 9.98
N CYS A 116 -26.89 14.18 9.02
CA CYS A 116 -28.23 14.74 8.74
C CYS A 116 -29.25 13.70 8.24
N ASP A 117 -28.80 12.50 7.88
CA ASP A 117 -29.65 11.32 7.67
C ASP A 117 -30.39 10.86 8.95
N LEU A 118 -29.90 11.26 10.14
CA LEU A 118 -30.49 10.90 11.43
C LEU A 118 -31.38 12.01 12.00
N GLU A 119 -32.26 12.60 11.19
CA GLU A 119 -33.14 13.72 11.59
C GLU A 119 -33.97 13.41 12.85
N ASN A 120 -34.45 12.18 12.99
CA ASN A 120 -35.23 11.72 14.15
C ASN A 120 -34.43 11.66 15.46
N LYS A 121 -33.09 11.75 15.40
CA LYS A 121 -32.19 11.73 16.57
C LYS A 121 -31.49 13.09 16.76
N ARG A 122 -31.93 14.13 16.07
CA ARG A 122 -31.33 15.47 16.13
C ARG A 122 -31.42 16.05 17.55
N THR A 123 -30.28 16.51 18.04
CA THR A 123 -30.16 17.24 19.32
C THR A 123 -29.58 18.65 19.15
N VAL A 124 -29.04 18.96 17.96
CA VAL A 124 -28.58 20.31 17.57
C VAL A 124 -29.46 20.84 16.46
N SER A 125 -30.15 21.97 16.71
CA SER A 125 -30.99 22.59 15.69
C SER A 125 -30.16 23.22 14.59
N ARG A 126 -30.68 23.17 13.36
CA ARG A 126 -30.02 23.77 12.21
C ARG A 126 -29.87 25.28 12.35
N ASP A 127 -30.90 25.96 12.86
CA ASP A 127 -30.87 27.41 13.10
C ASP A 127 -29.76 27.83 14.08
N ALA A 128 -29.50 27.03 15.12
CA ALA A 128 -28.42 27.31 16.07
C ALA A 128 -27.03 27.20 15.41
N ALA A 129 -26.84 26.21 14.54
CA ALA A 129 -25.58 26.03 13.81
C ALA A 129 -25.39 27.09 12.71
N GLU A 130 -26.46 27.47 12.01
CA GLU A 130 -26.46 28.58 11.05
C GLU A 130 -26.16 29.91 11.73
N GLN A 131 -26.72 30.17 12.92
CA GLN A 131 -26.41 31.35 13.72
C GLN A 131 -24.93 31.40 14.09
N VAL A 132 -24.36 30.29 14.61
CA VAL A 132 -22.93 30.24 14.95
C VAL A 132 -22.03 30.46 13.73
N ALA A 133 -22.36 29.87 12.59
CA ALA A 133 -21.59 30.07 11.37
C ALA A 133 -21.68 31.52 10.85
N SER A 134 -22.86 32.13 10.96
CA SER A 134 -23.09 33.54 10.63
C SER A 134 -22.29 34.47 11.53
N ASP A 135 -22.29 34.22 12.85
CA ASP A 135 -21.54 35.01 13.83
C ASP A 135 -20.02 34.94 13.58
N LEU A 136 -19.54 33.81 13.05
CA LEU A 136 -18.15 33.59 12.67
C LEU A 136 -17.82 34.04 11.23
N ALA A 137 -18.82 34.43 10.44
CA ALA A 137 -18.71 34.73 9.01
C ALA A 137 -18.05 33.59 8.19
N ILE A 138 -18.39 32.34 8.51
CA ILE A 138 -17.89 31.14 7.81
C ILE A 138 -19.06 30.40 7.11
N PRO A 139 -18.84 29.69 6.00
CA PRO A 139 -19.89 28.89 5.38
C PRO A 139 -20.34 27.75 6.29
N PHE A 140 -21.60 27.34 6.15
CA PHE A 140 -22.18 26.20 6.87
C PHE A 140 -22.88 25.22 5.92
N ARG A 141 -22.72 23.92 6.19
CA ARG A 141 -23.45 22.83 5.52
C ARG A 141 -23.78 21.72 6.50
N GLU A 142 -24.98 21.17 6.35
CA GLU A 142 -25.27 19.84 6.91
C GLU A 142 -24.92 18.76 5.89
N THR A 143 -24.24 17.72 6.35
CA THR A 143 -23.73 16.62 5.53
C THR A 143 -24.21 15.27 6.05
N SER A 144 -24.34 14.32 5.12
CA SER A 144 -24.46 12.90 5.47
C SER A 144 -23.38 12.13 4.73
N ALA A 145 -22.39 11.64 5.47
CA ALA A 145 -21.44 10.69 4.91
C ALA A 145 -22.13 9.39 4.47
N MET A 146 -23.22 8.99 5.16
CA MET A 146 -23.98 7.77 4.85
C MET A 146 -24.72 7.89 3.52
N GLU A 147 -25.51 8.95 3.34
CA GLU A 147 -26.35 9.16 2.16
C GLU A 147 -25.66 9.97 1.05
N ASN A 148 -24.40 10.34 1.26
CA ASN A 148 -23.62 11.22 0.38
C ASN A 148 -24.27 12.61 0.16
N ILE A 149 -24.89 13.16 1.20
CA ILE A 149 -25.55 14.46 1.14
C ILE A 149 -24.54 15.57 1.39
N ASN A 150 -24.46 16.54 0.46
CA ASN A 150 -23.64 17.75 0.53
C ASN A 150 -22.13 17.56 0.75
N ILE A 151 -21.60 16.34 0.60
CA ILE A 151 -20.18 16.04 0.82
C ILE A 151 -19.30 16.80 -0.17
N ASP A 152 -19.51 16.64 -1.48
CA ASP A 152 -18.71 17.37 -2.48
C ASP A 152 -18.88 18.90 -2.36
N ARG A 153 -20.12 19.36 -2.13
CA ARG A 153 -20.41 20.79 -1.97
C ARG A 153 -19.67 21.41 -0.78
N ALA A 154 -19.62 20.71 0.36
CA ALA A 154 -18.88 21.18 1.54
C ALA A 154 -17.40 21.44 1.25
N PHE A 155 -16.72 20.53 0.54
CA PHE A 155 -15.32 20.73 0.18
C PHE A 155 -15.13 21.80 -0.91
N LEU A 156 -16.05 21.90 -1.87
CA LEU A 156 -16.00 22.93 -2.91
C LEU A 156 -16.21 24.33 -2.33
N ASP A 157 -17.15 24.52 -1.40
CA ASP A 157 -17.41 25.80 -0.73
C ASP A 157 -16.17 26.27 0.07
N LEU A 158 -15.48 25.32 0.73
CA LEU A 158 -14.21 25.62 1.42
C LEU A 158 -13.11 26.01 0.43
N VAL A 159 -12.96 25.28 -0.67
CA VAL A 159 -11.97 25.61 -1.71
C VAL A 159 -12.26 26.96 -2.35
N GLU A 160 -13.53 27.28 -2.61
CA GLU A 160 -13.92 28.59 -3.14
C GLU A 160 -13.52 29.73 -2.19
N SER A 161 -13.74 29.54 -0.90
CA SER A 161 -13.37 30.51 0.14
C SER A 161 -11.85 30.76 0.17
N ILE A 162 -11.05 29.70 0.06
CA ILE A 162 -9.58 29.79 -0.02
C ILE A 162 -9.16 30.57 -1.26
N LEU A 163 -9.76 30.26 -2.41
CA LEU A 163 -9.41 30.93 -3.67
C LEU A 163 -9.81 32.40 -3.68
N LYS A 164 -10.96 32.76 -3.08
CA LYS A 164 -11.39 34.15 -2.92
C LYS A 164 -10.40 34.93 -2.06
N LYS A 165 -9.96 34.38 -0.91
CA LYS A 165 -8.94 35.02 -0.06
C LYS A 165 -7.61 35.18 -0.80
N LYS A 166 -7.12 34.13 -1.49
CA LYS A 166 -5.87 34.20 -2.27
C LYS A 166 -5.94 35.17 -3.44
N ALA A 167 -7.12 35.35 -4.05
CA ALA A 167 -7.32 36.35 -5.09
C ALA A 167 -7.24 37.77 -4.52
N HIS A 168 -7.82 38.04 -3.34
CA HIS A 168 -7.74 39.34 -2.67
C HIS A 168 -6.32 39.69 -2.20
N GLU A 169 -5.55 38.73 -1.67
CA GLU A 169 -4.12 38.93 -1.32
C GLU A 169 -3.24 39.22 -2.56
N GLY A 170 -3.64 38.71 -3.73
CA GLY A 170 -3.00 39.00 -5.00
C GLY A 170 -3.24 40.43 -5.52
N PHE A 171 -4.26 41.14 -5.03
CA PHE A 171 -4.54 42.54 -5.41
C PHE A 171 -3.87 43.56 -4.48
N THR A 172 -3.61 43.23 -3.21
CA THR A 172 -2.91 44.13 -2.27
C THR A 172 -1.41 44.25 -2.56
N ASN A 173 -0.78 43.18 -3.06
CA ASN A 173 0.65 43.19 -3.41
C ASN A 173 0.96 43.82 -4.78
N VAL A 174 -0.05 44.21 -5.56
CA VAL A 174 0.12 44.89 -6.85
C VAL A 174 0.06 46.43 -6.71
N ALA A 175 -0.41 46.94 -5.57
CA ALA A 175 -0.47 48.37 -5.29
C ALA A 175 0.89 48.99 -4.90
N SER A 176 1.89 48.18 -4.52
CA SER A 176 3.22 48.64 -4.14
C SER A 176 4.26 48.64 -5.26
N ASP A 177 4.00 47.98 -6.40
CA ASP A 177 5.00 47.77 -7.47
C ASP A 177 4.60 48.27 -8.87
N LYS A 178 3.50 49.03 -8.99
CA LYS A 178 3.09 49.65 -10.27
C LYS A 178 2.73 51.12 -10.14
N LEU A 179 3.70 51.92 -9.69
CA LEU A 179 3.89 53.28 -10.18
C LEU A 179 5.15 53.26 -11.04
N ILE A 180 4.98 53.09 -12.35
CA ILE A 180 5.70 53.74 -13.47
C ILE A 180 5.34 52.99 -14.77
N LYS A 181 4.57 53.72 -15.61
CA LYS A 181 4.37 53.60 -17.06
C LYS A 181 3.35 52.57 -17.60
N SER A 182 2.14 53.10 -17.81
CA SER A 182 1.26 52.91 -18.98
C SER A 182 2.04 53.03 -20.30
N SER A 183 1.64 52.48 -21.45
CA SER A 183 0.34 52.59 -22.14
C SER A 183 0.40 51.83 -23.47
N GLY A 184 -0.72 51.29 -23.97
CA GLY A 184 -0.84 50.82 -25.36
C GLY A 184 -2.02 49.89 -25.60
N ASP A 185 -3.09 50.44 -26.18
CA ASP A 185 -4.38 49.83 -26.56
C ASP A 185 -4.29 48.76 -27.66
N GLY A 186 -5.32 47.90 -27.79
CA GLY A 186 -5.60 47.20 -29.06
C GLY A 186 -6.37 45.88 -28.97
N GLU A 187 -7.70 45.98 -29.13
CA GLU A 187 -8.64 45.10 -29.85
C GLU A 187 -8.70 43.57 -29.67
N ALA A 188 -9.91 43.12 -29.37
CA ALA A 188 -10.39 41.75 -29.52
C ALA A 188 -10.92 41.49 -30.94
N SER A 189 -10.47 40.42 -31.60
CA SER A 189 -11.29 39.58 -32.49
C SER A 189 -10.51 38.35 -32.98
N ASN A 190 -11.27 37.29 -33.28
CA ASN A 190 -10.90 36.04 -33.96
C ASN A 190 -10.41 34.87 -33.10
N LEU A 191 -11.39 34.08 -32.63
CA LEU A 191 -11.24 32.65 -32.34
C LEU A 191 -11.14 31.86 -33.64
N PRO A 192 -10.09 31.04 -33.86
CA PRO A 192 -10.19 29.88 -34.72
C PRO A 192 -10.71 28.69 -33.90
N ALA A 193 -11.71 28.01 -34.45
CA ALA A 193 -12.10 26.67 -34.06
C ALA A 193 -10.91 25.68 -34.24
N ASN A 194 -10.87 24.64 -33.41
CA ASN A 194 -9.82 23.62 -33.21
C ASN A 194 -8.66 24.00 -32.28
N SER A 195 -8.89 23.86 -30.97
CA SER A 195 -7.82 23.40 -30.08
C SER A 195 -8.15 21.97 -29.66
N LYS A 196 -7.43 21.01 -30.23
CA LYS A 196 -7.14 19.74 -29.55
C LYS A 196 -6.79 20.07 -28.10
N TYR A 197 -7.37 19.34 -27.14
CA TYR A 197 -6.90 19.38 -25.76
C TYR A 197 -5.43 18.91 -25.77
N LEU A 198 -4.48 19.85 -25.66
CA LEU A 198 -3.07 19.51 -25.47
C LEU A 198 -2.98 18.86 -24.09
N GLU A 199 -2.72 17.55 -24.07
CA GLU A 199 -2.38 16.84 -22.85
C GLU A 199 -1.11 17.46 -22.25
N THR A 200 -1.16 17.82 -20.97
CA THR A 200 0.04 18.26 -20.25
C THR A 200 1.00 17.08 -20.15
N LEU A 201 2.14 17.15 -20.83
CA LEU A 201 3.16 16.10 -20.81
C LEU A 201 3.76 15.98 -19.40
N MET A 202 3.74 14.79 -18.81
CA MET A 202 4.45 14.50 -17.56
C MET A 202 5.81 13.88 -17.86
N ILE A 203 6.85 14.35 -17.16
CA ILE A 203 8.23 13.84 -17.28
C ILE A 203 8.77 13.53 -15.88
N GLN A 204 9.27 12.32 -15.67
CA GLN A 204 9.89 11.88 -14.44
C GLN A 204 11.42 11.97 -14.53
N LEU A 205 12.02 12.78 -13.65
CA LEU A 205 13.46 13.00 -13.53
C LEU A 205 14.00 12.43 -12.21
N ILE A 206 15.20 11.85 -12.23
CA ILE A 206 15.86 11.30 -11.04
C ILE A 206 17.24 11.92 -10.86
N LEU A 207 17.57 12.36 -9.64
CA LEU A 207 18.91 12.84 -9.27
C LEU A 207 19.71 11.72 -8.62
N ILE A 208 20.88 11.38 -9.16
CA ILE A 208 21.70 10.25 -8.71
C ILE A 208 23.14 10.69 -8.51
N GLY A 209 23.79 10.23 -7.45
CA GLY A 209 25.15 10.63 -7.10
C GLY A 209 25.51 10.22 -5.69
N ASP A 210 26.78 10.28 -5.31
CA ASP A 210 27.25 9.94 -3.97
C ASP A 210 26.56 10.81 -2.88
N SER A 211 26.62 10.39 -1.63
CA SER A 211 26.05 11.16 -0.52
C SER A 211 26.83 12.45 -0.31
N GLY A 212 26.11 13.55 -0.10
CA GLY A 212 26.71 14.87 0.18
C GLY A 212 27.16 15.67 -1.06
N VAL A 213 26.95 15.16 -2.28
CA VAL A 213 27.28 15.91 -3.52
C VAL A 213 26.36 17.10 -3.79
N GLY A 214 25.22 17.20 -3.09
CA GLY A 214 24.31 18.34 -3.16
C GLY A 214 23.00 18.13 -3.94
N LYS A 215 22.60 16.88 -4.24
CA LYS A 215 21.32 16.55 -4.93
C LYS A 215 20.09 17.25 -4.34
N THR A 216 19.90 17.13 -3.02
CA THR A 216 18.82 17.80 -2.30
C THR A 216 18.89 19.33 -2.42
N CYS A 217 20.09 19.91 -2.41
CA CYS A 217 20.28 21.35 -2.58
C CYS A 217 19.96 21.80 -4.01
N ILE A 218 20.35 21.03 -5.02
CA ILE A 218 20.00 21.26 -6.43
C ILE A 218 18.47 21.23 -6.58
N LEU A 219 17.80 20.22 -6.01
CA LEU A 219 16.34 20.11 -6.07
C LEU A 219 15.64 21.28 -5.39
N LYS A 220 16.05 21.62 -4.16
CA LYS A 220 15.48 22.76 -3.41
C LYS A 220 15.69 24.08 -4.16
N ARG A 221 16.86 24.27 -4.75
CA ARG A 221 17.17 25.46 -5.54
C ARG A 221 16.28 25.53 -6.78
N TYR A 222 16.19 24.45 -7.54
CA TYR A 222 15.37 24.44 -8.76
C TYR A 222 13.87 24.61 -8.49
N VAL A 223 13.32 23.99 -7.45
CA VAL A 223 11.86 24.01 -7.18
C VAL A 223 11.43 25.25 -6.39
N GLY A 224 12.24 25.71 -5.45
CA GLY A 224 11.83 26.72 -4.47
C GLY A 224 12.75 27.93 -4.36
N ASP A 225 13.76 28.07 -5.23
CA ASP A 225 14.79 29.12 -5.19
C ASP A 225 15.39 29.37 -3.79
N THR A 226 15.55 28.30 -3.03
CA THR A 226 16.10 28.34 -1.68
C THR A 226 17.30 27.42 -1.58
N PHE A 227 18.35 27.90 -0.91
CA PHE A 227 19.52 27.10 -0.54
C PHE A 227 19.60 27.00 0.97
N GLN A 228 19.88 25.79 1.45
CA GLN A 228 20.14 25.52 2.86
C GLN A 228 21.45 24.76 2.97
N ASN A 229 22.38 25.28 3.76
CA ASN A 229 23.56 24.54 4.21
C ASN A 229 23.10 23.45 5.20
N SER A 230 22.68 22.30 4.70
CA SER A 230 22.42 21.12 5.54
C SER A 230 23.64 20.21 5.52
N THR A 231 24.29 20.06 6.67
CA THR A 231 25.29 19.01 6.95
C THR A 231 24.65 17.64 7.20
N LEU A 232 23.32 17.55 7.09
CA LEU A 232 22.54 16.34 7.35
C LEU A 232 22.36 15.53 6.05
N HIS A 233 22.63 14.23 6.12
CA HIS A 233 22.38 13.29 5.03
C HIS A 233 20.88 13.10 4.79
N THR A 234 20.48 12.97 3.52
CA THR A 234 19.09 12.68 3.14
C THR A 234 18.76 11.23 3.50
N PHE A 235 17.75 11.05 4.36
CA PHE A 235 17.23 9.73 4.72
C PHE A 235 16.04 9.38 3.82
N GLY A 236 16.18 8.34 3.00
CA GLY A 236 15.13 7.90 2.08
C GLY A 236 15.08 8.68 0.76
N VAL A 237 13.96 8.56 0.03
CA VAL A 237 13.72 9.22 -1.26
C VAL A 237 12.59 10.25 -1.09
N ASP A 238 12.84 11.50 -1.49
CA ASP A 238 11.85 12.58 -1.53
C ASP A 238 11.55 12.94 -2.99
N PHE A 239 10.35 13.45 -3.29
CA PHE A 239 10.02 13.93 -4.63
C PHE A 239 9.39 15.32 -4.58
N LYS A 240 9.57 16.08 -5.65
CA LYS A 240 8.99 17.42 -5.83
C LYS A 240 8.40 17.55 -7.24
N PHE A 241 7.41 18.42 -7.36
CA PHE A 241 6.77 18.75 -8.62
C PHE A 241 7.18 20.16 -9.05
N LYS A 242 7.56 20.35 -10.31
CA LYS A 242 7.72 21.67 -10.95
C LYS A 242 7.06 21.67 -12.32
N ARG A 243 6.17 22.64 -12.58
CA ARG A 243 5.58 22.84 -13.90
C ARG A 243 6.43 23.84 -14.67
N ILE A 244 6.86 23.48 -15.86
CA ILE A 244 7.60 24.36 -16.76
C ILE A 244 6.85 24.51 -18.09
N VAL A 245 7.23 25.53 -18.86
CA VAL A 245 6.74 25.74 -20.23
C VAL A 245 7.96 25.72 -21.14
N MET A 246 7.97 24.80 -22.11
CA MET A 246 9.01 24.65 -23.14
C MET A 246 8.35 24.37 -24.49
N ASN A 247 8.86 24.97 -25.56
CA ASN A 247 8.30 24.84 -26.92
C ASN A 247 6.79 25.13 -27.04
N GLY A 248 6.25 25.98 -26.16
CA GLY A 248 4.81 26.29 -26.11
C GLY A 248 3.95 25.26 -25.37
N GLU A 249 4.55 24.13 -24.93
CA GLU A 249 3.88 23.06 -24.19
C GLU A 249 4.06 23.21 -22.68
N LYS A 250 3.03 22.83 -21.92
CA LYS A 250 3.09 22.77 -20.46
C LYS A 250 3.57 21.39 -20.06
N ILE A 251 4.69 21.33 -19.34
CA ILE A 251 5.34 20.09 -18.92
C ILE A 251 5.34 20.03 -17.39
N ASP A 252 4.83 18.93 -16.84
CA ASP A 252 4.85 18.64 -15.41
C ASP A 252 6.03 17.73 -15.07
N LEU A 253 7.05 18.29 -14.40
CA LEU A 253 8.23 17.54 -13.95
C LEU A 253 7.98 16.91 -12.58
N GLN A 254 8.27 15.62 -12.47
CA GLN A 254 8.36 14.88 -11.20
C GLN A 254 9.82 14.58 -10.92
N ILE A 255 10.42 15.26 -9.94
CA ILE A 255 11.86 15.17 -9.70
C ILE A 255 12.10 14.42 -8.38
N TRP A 256 12.80 13.30 -8.47
CA TRP A 256 13.10 12.40 -7.37
C TRP A 256 14.52 12.67 -6.83
N ASP A 257 14.63 12.95 -5.54
CA ASP A 257 15.89 13.15 -4.81
C ASP A 257 16.25 11.90 -4.01
N THR A 258 17.42 11.32 -4.31
CA THR A 258 17.89 10.09 -3.64
C THR A 258 18.91 10.39 -2.53
N ALA A 259 19.00 9.48 -1.56
CA ALA A 259 19.90 9.62 -0.41
C ALA A 259 21.40 9.63 -0.79
N GLY A 260 21.77 8.99 -1.91
CA GLY A 260 23.16 8.83 -2.34
C GLY A 260 24.03 7.90 -1.50
N GLN A 261 23.48 7.28 -0.44
CA GLN A 261 24.13 6.27 0.40
C GLN A 261 23.60 4.85 0.15
N GLU A 262 22.92 4.61 -0.96
CA GLU A 262 22.35 3.29 -1.26
C GLU A 262 23.43 2.23 -1.56
N ARG A 263 23.93 1.57 -0.50
CA ARG A 263 24.67 0.28 -0.54
C ARG A 263 23.74 -0.94 -0.72
N PHE A 264 22.45 -0.70 -0.95
CA PHE A 264 21.43 -1.72 -1.14
C PHE A 264 20.76 -1.52 -2.50
N ASN A 265 21.29 -2.17 -3.53
CA ASN A 265 20.84 -2.08 -4.92
C ASN A 265 19.36 -2.47 -5.16
N SER A 266 18.68 -3.06 -4.17
CA SER A 266 17.28 -3.51 -4.29
C SER A 266 16.24 -2.40 -4.20
N ILE A 267 16.51 -1.29 -3.52
CA ILE A 267 15.56 -0.17 -3.36
C ILE A 267 15.58 0.74 -4.60
N THR A 268 16.72 0.84 -5.28
CA THR A 268 16.97 1.77 -6.39
C THR A 268 16.28 1.33 -7.70
N ALA A 269 16.21 0.03 -7.99
CA ALA A 269 15.62 -0.54 -9.21
C ALA A 269 14.16 -0.07 -9.48
N SER A 270 13.38 0.12 -8.42
CA SER A 270 11.98 0.53 -8.53
C SER A 270 11.80 1.97 -9.04
N TYR A 271 12.76 2.87 -8.79
CA TYR A 271 12.68 4.26 -9.23
C TYR A 271 13.11 4.42 -10.68
N TYR A 272 14.12 3.65 -11.12
CA TYR A 272 14.62 3.69 -12.50
C TYR A 272 13.57 3.30 -13.55
N ARG A 273 12.67 2.35 -13.24
CA ARG A 273 11.73 1.74 -14.20
C ARG A 273 10.86 2.74 -14.97
N ASN A 274 10.52 3.87 -14.35
CA ASN A 274 9.66 4.89 -14.94
C ASN A 274 10.40 6.22 -15.18
N ALA A 275 11.74 6.22 -15.19
CA ALA A 275 12.51 7.43 -15.43
C ALA A 275 12.46 7.84 -16.91
N ASP A 276 12.00 9.05 -17.20
CA ASP A 276 12.19 9.68 -18.52
C ASP A 276 13.59 10.29 -18.64
N GLY A 277 14.12 10.81 -17.53
CA GLY A 277 15.44 11.44 -17.45
C GLY A 277 16.20 11.18 -16.16
N ILE A 278 17.53 11.11 -16.23
CA ILE A 278 18.41 10.91 -15.08
C ILE A 278 19.53 11.95 -15.10
N ALA A 279 19.71 12.65 -13.99
CA ALA A 279 20.85 13.55 -13.79
C ALA A 279 21.86 12.91 -12.83
N LEU A 280 23.05 12.65 -13.35
CA LEU A 280 24.20 12.12 -12.61
C LEU A 280 24.97 13.29 -12.01
N VAL A 281 25.05 13.35 -10.69
CA VAL A 281 25.61 14.47 -9.93
C VAL A 281 26.86 14.02 -9.19
N TYR A 282 27.97 14.71 -9.40
CA TYR A 282 29.17 14.60 -8.57
C TYR A 282 29.54 15.97 -8.00
N ASP A 283 30.46 15.97 -7.04
CA ASP A 283 30.99 17.17 -6.41
C ASP A 283 32.40 17.44 -6.96
N ILE A 284 32.62 18.62 -7.55
CA ILE A 284 33.90 18.96 -8.18
C ILE A 284 35.07 19.00 -7.19
N THR A 285 34.79 19.17 -5.89
CA THR A 285 35.81 19.20 -4.84
C THR A 285 36.10 17.81 -4.27
N LYS A 286 35.32 16.77 -4.64
CA LYS A 286 35.46 15.40 -4.13
C LYS A 286 35.63 14.38 -5.25
N TYR A 287 36.87 14.03 -5.56
CA TYR A 287 37.23 13.03 -6.59
C TYR A 287 36.50 11.68 -6.42
N ASP A 288 36.39 11.14 -5.20
CA ASP A 288 35.69 9.87 -4.95
C ASP A 288 34.22 9.88 -5.43
N SER A 289 33.57 11.05 -5.40
CA SER A 289 32.18 11.18 -5.87
C SER A 289 32.06 11.07 -7.40
N PHE A 290 33.13 11.41 -8.12
CA PHE A 290 33.24 11.31 -9.57
C PHE A 290 33.59 9.88 -10.02
N GLU A 291 34.46 9.18 -9.28
CA GLU A 291 34.83 7.79 -9.60
C GLU A 291 33.62 6.84 -9.61
N ILE A 292 32.66 7.07 -8.71
CA ILE A 292 31.44 6.26 -8.56
C ILE A 292 30.47 6.42 -9.75
N ILE A 293 30.61 7.46 -10.59
CA ILE A 293 29.74 7.69 -11.76
C ILE A 293 29.75 6.49 -12.71
N THR A 294 30.91 5.88 -12.96
CA THR A 294 31.04 4.69 -13.82
C THR A 294 30.27 3.49 -13.26
N GLN A 295 30.25 3.33 -11.93
CA GLN A 295 29.46 2.29 -11.28
C GLN A 295 27.96 2.59 -11.41
N ARG A 296 27.54 3.84 -11.19
CA ARG A 296 26.13 4.25 -11.32
C ARG A 296 25.60 4.10 -12.75
N MET A 297 26.46 4.27 -13.76
CA MET A 297 26.10 3.98 -15.14
C MET A 297 25.73 2.51 -15.39
N ARG A 298 26.37 1.56 -14.68
CA ARG A 298 25.98 0.14 -14.78
C ARG A 298 24.62 -0.08 -14.14
N ASP A 299 24.38 0.49 -12.96
CA ASP A 299 23.09 0.41 -12.27
C ASP A 299 21.94 0.97 -13.15
N ILE A 300 22.19 2.08 -13.87
CA ILE A 300 21.22 2.68 -14.79
C ILE A 300 20.94 1.73 -15.97
N ARG A 301 21.98 1.18 -16.61
CA ARG A 301 21.81 0.27 -17.75
C ARG A 301 21.08 -1.02 -17.39
N GLU A 302 21.22 -1.49 -16.14
CA GLU A 302 20.56 -2.70 -15.67
C GLU A 302 19.08 -2.48 -15.26
N ASN A 303 18.69 -1.26 -14.88
CA ASN A 303 17.40 -1.02 -14.21
C ASN A 303 16.51 0.05 -14.85
N ALA A 304 17.04 0.94 -15.70
CA ALA A 304 16.28 2.00 -16.37
C ALA A 304 15.83 1.55 -17.77
N PRO A 305 14.76 2.16 -18.33
CA PRO A 305 14.39 1.96 -19.73
C PRO A 305 15.56 2.20 -20.69
N GLU A 306 15.66 1.40 -21.76
CA GLU A 306 16.73 1.53 -22.77
C GLU A 306 16.82 2.94 -23.39
N ASN A 307 15.70 3.67 -23.43
CA ASN A 307 15.60 5.01 -24.03
C ASN A 307 15.76 6.17 -23.04
N VAL A 308 16.08 5.93 -21.77
CA VAL A 308 16.22 6.98 -20.76
C VAL A 308 17.22 8.07 -21.19
N SER A 309 16.89 9.34 -20.96
CA SER A 309 17.79 10.46 -21.26
C SER A 309 18.65 10.79 -20.05
N MET A 310 19.90 11.19 -20.28
CA MET A 310 20.87 11.36 -19.20
C MET A 310 21.65 12.67 -19.36
N ILE A 311 22.10 13.24 -18.24
CA ILE A 311 23.02 14.38 -18.19
C ILE A 311 24.00 14.21 -17.01
N LEU A 312 25.26 14.57 -17.20
CA LEU A 312 26.29 14.61 -16.15
C LEU A 312 26.43 16.04 -15.59
N LEU A 313 26.36 16.18 -14.28
CA LEU A 313 26.38 17.45 -13.56
C LEU A 313 27.51 17.49 -12.52
N GLY A 314 28.46 18.41 -12.70
CA GLY A 314 29.47 18.72 -11.69
C GLY A 314 28.99 19.85 -10.78
N ASN A 315 28.62 19.54 -9.54
CA ASN A 315 28.11 20.53 -8.58
C ASN A 315 29.22 21.16 -7.74
N LYS A 316 28.92 22.33 -7.16
CA LYS A 316 29.82 23.20 -6.36
C LYS A 316 30.86 23.95 -7.18
N SER A 317 30.50 24.33 -8.41
CA SER A 317 31.34 25.19 -9.27
C SER A 317 31.67 26.57 -8.67
N ASP A 318 31.01 26.96 -7.58
CA ASP A 318 31.32 28.16 -6.81
C ASP A 318 32.61 28.08 -5.99
N ILE A 319 33.19 26.89 -5.80
CA ILE A 319 34.41 26.67 -5.02
C ILE A 319 35.49 26.03 -5.90
N ASP A 320 35.80 26.68 -7.03
CA ASP A 320 36.76 26.18 -8.03
C ASP A 320 38.19 26.02 -7.47
N GLU A 321 38.55 26.81 -6.45
CA GLU A 321 39.85 26.72 -5.78
C GLU A 321 40.07 25.39 -5.04
N GLU A 322 39.00 24.70 -4.63
CA GLU A 322 39.06 23.39 -3.96
C GLU A 322 38.85 22.21 -4.93
N ARG A 323 38.90 22.46 -6.24
CA ARG A 323 38.65 21.45 -7.28
C ARG A 323 39.64 20.29 -7.20
N THR A 324 39.09 19.07 -7.21
CA THR A 324 39.87 17.83 -7.34
C THR A 324 39.55 17.05 -8.61
N VAL A 325 38.48 17.42 -9.32
CA VAL A 325 38.11 16.86 -10.64
C VAL A 325 38.24 17.94 -11.71
N SER A 326 39.18 17.77 -12.65
CA SER A 326 39.33 18.74 -13.75
C SER A 326 38.13 18.70 -14.69
N ARG A 327 37.80 19.85 -15.27
CA ARG A 327 36.68 19.97 -16.20
C ARG A 327 36.88 19.09 -17.43
N GLU A 328 38.11 19.02 -17.93
CA GLU A 328 38.49 18.21 -19.09
C GLU A 328 38.28 16.71 -18.83
N ALA A 329 38.55 16.24 -17.60
CA ALA A 329 38.33 14.84 -17.24
C ALA A 329 36.83 14.50 -17.20
N ALA A 330 35.99 15.40 -16.68
CA ALA A 330 34.55 15.23 -16.65
C ALA A 330 33.92 15.30 -18.06
N GLU A 331 34.40 16.21 -18.91
CA GLU A 331 34.01 16.31 -20.32
C GLU A 331 34.40 15.03 -21.10
N GLN A 332 35.59 14.49 -20.87
CA GLN A 332 36.03 13.23 -21.46
C GLN A 332 35.12 12.06 -21.06
N VAL A 333 34.81 11.91 -19.76
CA VAL A 333 33.91 10.85 -19.28
C VAL A 333 32.49 11.00 -19.85
N ALA A 334 31.98 12.22 -19.94
CA ALA A 334 30.68 12.47 -20.55
C ALA A 334 30.65 12.12 -22.04
N SER A 335 31.72 12.46 -22.77
CA SER A 335 31.92 12.07 -24.18
C SER A 335 31.96 10.55 -24.34
N ASP A 336 32.73 9.85 -23.51
CA ASP A 336 32.85 8.38 -23.53
C ASP A 336 31.49 7.70 -23.25
N LEU A 337 30.65 8.32 -22.42
CA LEU A 337 29.30 7.86 -22.11
C LEU A 337 28.24 8.36 -23.10
N SER A 338 28.60 9.24 -24.04
CA SER A 338 27.68 9.90 -24.99
C SER A 338 26.52 10.64 -24.31
N ILE A 339 26.80 11.32 -23.20
CA ILE A 339 25.84 12.16 -22.47
C ILE A 339 26.36 13.59 -22.37
N PRO A 340 25.48 14.62 -22.33
CA PRO A 340 25.90 15.99 -22.11
C PRO A 340 26.46 16.21 -20.71
N PHE A 341 27.32 17.21 -20.58
CA PHE A 341 27.96 17.62 -19.34
C PHE A 341 27.75 19.11 -19.05
N MET A 342 27.53 19.43 -17.77
CA MET A 342 27.41 20.81 -17.30
C MET A 342 27.92 20.95 -15.86
N GLU A 343 28.65 22.02 -15.58
CA GLU A 343 28.97 22.41 -14.19
C GLU A 343 27.92 23.38 -13.64
N ILE A 344 27.52 23.15 -12.39
CA ILE A 344 26.45 23.87 -11.70
C ILE A 344 26.88 24.29 -10.29
N SER A 345 26.23 25.33 -9.76
CA SER A 345 26.29 25.66 -8.33
C SER A 345 24.89 25.79 -7.78
N ALA A 346 24.50 24.85 -6.91
CA ALA A 346 23.24 24.96 -6.16
C ALA A 346 23.24 26.16 -5.20
N LYS A 347 24.42 26.57 -4.72
CA LYS A 347 24.58 27.68 -3.78
C LYS A 347 24.37 29.03 -4.46
N GLU A 348 25.13 29.30 -5.53
CA GLU A 348 25.10 30.55 -6.29
C GLU A 348 24.02 30.55 -7.40
N ASN A 349 23.23 29.47 -7.50
CA ASN A 349 22.20 29.26 -8.53
C ASN A 349 22.74 29.34 -9.97
N ILE A 350 23.97 28.86 -10.18
CA ILE A 350 24.61 28.85 -11.50
C ILE A 350 24.17 27.61 -12.26
N ASN A 351 23.65 27.80 -13.48
CA ASN A 351 23.28 26.74 -14.43
C ASN A 351 22.23 25.73 -13.96
N ILE A 352 21.55 25.96 -12.83
CA ILE A 352 20.54 25.02 -12.29
C ILE A 352 19.35 24.91 -13.24
N ASP A 353 18.69 26.01 -13.60
CA ASP A 353 17.54 25.94 -14.52
C ASP A 353 17.93 25.44 -15.92
N GLN A 354 19.13 25.77 -16.40
CA GLN A 354 19.60 25.30 -17.71
C GLN A 354 19.80 23.79 -17.73
N ALA A 355 20.44 23.21 -16.71
CA ALA A 355 20.66 21.77 -16.61
C ALA A 355 19.37 20.94 -16.70
N PHE A 356 18.30 21.38 -16.02
CA PHE A 356 17.01 20.70 -16.10
C PHE A 356 16.28 20.94 -17.43
N ARG A 357 16.41 22.11 -18.04
CA ARG A 357 15.83 22.40 -19.36
C ARG A 357 16.50 21.56 -20.45
N ASP A 358 17.83 21.48 -20.45
CA ASP A 358 18.58 20.67 -21.41
C ASP A 358 18.20 19.19 -21.32
N LEU A 359 18.09 18.66 -20.10
CA LEU A 359 17.64 17.28 -19.89
C LEU A 359 16.22 17.06 -20.44
N VAL A 360 15.31 18.02 -20.23
CA VAL A 360 13.94 17.96 -20.77
C VAL A 360 13.95 18.04 -22.28
N ASP A 361 14.73 18.93 -22.89
CA ASP A 361 14.83 19.05 -24.35
C ASP A 361 15.33 17.76 -25.00
N ILE A 362 16.30 17.08 -24.39
CA ILE A 362 16.78 15.76 -24.87
C ILE A 362 15.64 14.73 -24.85
N ILE A 363 14.83 14.72 -23.79
CA ILE A 363 13.68 13.81 -23.67
C ILE A 363 12.64 14.11 -24.75
N LEU A 364 12.33 15.39 -24.98
CA LEU A 364 11.35 15.82 -25.98
C LEU A 364 11.81 15.48 -27.40
N ASN A 365 13.07 15.76 -27.73
CA ASN A 365 13.63 15.49 -29.05
C ASN A 365 13.64 13.98 -29.38
N LYS A 366 13.91 13.12 -28.39
CA LYS A 366 13.77 11.66 -28.57
C LYS A 366 12.32 11.26 -28.84
N LYS A 367 11.37 11.80 -28.08
CA LYS A 367 9.93 11.52 -28.25
C LYS A 367 9.42 11.92 -29.65
N THR A 368 9.92 13.03 -30.22
CA THR A 368 9.54 13.45 -31.58
C THR A 368 10.16 12.60 -32.70
N HIS A 369 11.33 11.98 -32.48
CA HIS A 369 11.99 11.14 -33.47
C HIS A 369 11.39 9.72 -33.56
N ASP A 370 10.90 9.16 -32.44
CA ASP A 370 10.22 7.86 -32.40
C ASP A 370 8.85 7.88 -33.13
N ASP A 371 8.22 9.06 -33.24
CA ASP A 371 7.00 9.26 -34.01
C ASP A 371 7.27 9.45 -35.52
N ALA A 372 8.46 9.90 -35.91
CA ALA A 372 8.86 10.12 -37.31
C ALA A 372 9.39 8.85 -38.00
N THR A 373 10.02 7.92 -37.26
CA THR A 373 10.56 6.66 -37.80
C THR A 373 9.49 5.60 -38.13
N LYS A 374 8.22 5.84 -37.77
CA LYS A 374 7.08 5.01 -38.22
C LYS A 374 6.55 5.40 -39.61
N LEU A 375 7.13 6.39 -40.27
CA LEU A 375 6.62 6.97 -41.51
C LEU A 375 7.68 7.04 -42.62
N ASP A 376 8.48 5.98 -42.83
CA ASP A 376 9.19 5.79 -44.11
C ASP A 376 9.77 4.36 -44.23
N SER A 377 9.00 3.44 -44.81
CA SER A 377 9.54 2.45 -45.75
C SER A 377 8.43 1.96 -46.67
N ALA A 378 8.58 2.27 -47.95
CA ALA A 378 7.58 2.16 -49.00
C ALA A 378 7.57 0.77 -49.68
N THR A 379 6.35 0.31 -49.97
CA THR A 379 5.88 -0.42 -51.16
C THR A 379 6.82 -1.40 -51.91
N VAL A 380 6.37 -2.66 -51.96
CA VAL A 380 6.40 -3.51 -53.17
C VAL A 380 5.02 -4.15 -53.34
N ASP A 381 4.44 -4.00 -54.53
CA ASP A 381 3.09 -4.39 -54.94
C ASP A 381 3.08 -5.82 -55.53
N LEU A 382 2.05 -6.63 -55.25
CA LEU A 382 1.59 -7.75 -56.08
C LEU A 382 0.14 -8.17 -55.73
N GLN A 383 -0.78 -7.67 -56.55
CA GLN A 383 -2.03 -8.23 -57.07
C GLN A 383 -2.94 -9.19 -56.23
N ALA A 384 -4.19 -8.75 -56.18
CA ALA A 384 -5.48 -9.39 -55.82
C ALA A 384 -5.61 -10.92 -55.79
N SER A 385 -6.29 -11.42 -54.73
CA SER A 385 -7.32 -12.45 -54.85
C SER A 385 -8.41 -12.30 -53.77
N LYS A 386 -9.61 -12.73 -54.15
CA LYS A 386 -10.91 -12.56 -53.49
C LYS A 386 -11.11 -13.47 -52.26
N THR A 387 -11.95 -12.95 -51.35
CA THR A 387 -12.99 -13.59 -50.49
C THR A 387 -12.65 -14.26 -49.13
N LYS A 388 -13.33 -13.69 -48.12
CA LYS A 388 -14.15 -14.28 -47.04
C LYS A 388 -13.52 -15.06 -45.86
N GLY A 389 -13.87 -14.56 -44.67
CA GLY A 389 -14.46 -15.35 -43.58
C GLY A 389 -13.47 -15.94 -42.59
N CYS A 390 -13.82 -15.87 -41.29
CA CYS A 390 -13.16 -16.60 -40.20
C CYS A 390 -12.69 -17.97 -40.67
N CYS A 391 -11.41 -18.25 -40.52
CA CYS A 391 -10.83 -19.53 -40.90
C CYS A 391 -11.51 -20.67 -40.13
N LYS A 392 -12.36 -21.41 -40.86
CA LYS A 392 -12.66 -22.82 -40.63
C LYS A 392 -12.16 -23.56 -41.84
N TYR A 393 -11.05 -24.29 -41.76
CA TYR A 393 -10.64 -25.36 -42.69
C TYR A 393 -9.44 -26.07 -42.03
N ARG A 394 -9.21 -27.38 -42.11
CA ARG A 394 -9.96 -28.62 -42.38
C ARG A 394 -8.89 -29.71 -42.14
N ASN A 395 -9.22 -30.78 -41.43
CA ASN A 395 -8.35 -31.95 -41.31
C ASN A 395 -7.88 -32.41 -42.70
N ASP A 396 -6.56 -32.53 -42.91
CA ASP A 396 -5.91 -33.68 -43.53
C ASP A 396 -4.38 -33.50 -43.69
N PHE A 397 -3.67 -34.53 -43.21
CA PHE A 397 -2.27 -34.97 -43.47
C PHE A 397 -1.06 -34.45 -42.66
N THR A 398 -0.50 -35.44 -41.94
CA THR A 398 0.92 -35.80 -41.76
C THR A 398 1.86 -34.75 -41.16
N VAL A 399 2.02 -34.81 -39.83
CA VAL A 399 3.13 -34.17 -39.12
C VAL A 399 4.45 -34.86 -39.49
N VAL A 400 5.32 -34.12 -40.17
CA VAL A 400 6.75 -34.44 -40.26
C VAL A 400 7.39 -33.99 -38.95
N TYR A 401 7.86 -34.94 -38.14
CA TYR A 401 8.61 -34.64 -36.93
C TYR A 401 9.93 -33.94 -37.29
N TYR A 402 10.06 -32.65 -36.97
CA TYR A 402 11.37 -32.04 -36.83
C TYR A 402 11.88 -32.32 -35.41
N ILE A 403 12.69 -33.36 -35.25
CA ILE A 403 13.50 -33.55 -34.04
C ILE A 403 14.62 -32.50 -34.10
N ILE A 404 14.38 -31.35 -33.46
CA ILE A 404 15.41 -30.34 -33.31
C ILE A 404 16.29 -30.74 -32.11
N SER A 405 17.40 -31.42 -32.42
CA SER A 405 18.50 -31.68 -31.48
C SER A 405 19.31 -30.39 -31.29
N PHE A 406 19.32 -29.83 -30.08
CA PHE A 406 20.30 -28.82 -29.69
C PHE A 406 21.08 -29.30 -28.44
N PRO A 407 22.37 -28.93 -28.31
CA PRO A 407 23.18 -29.39 -27.19
C PRO A 407 22.78 -28.68 -25.88
N GLN A 408 22.36 -29.49 -24.91
CA GLN A 408 22.70 -29.40 -23.48
C GLN A 408 22.24 -28.21 -22.62
N CYS A 409 21.43 -27.25 -23.09
CA CYS A 409 20.75 -26.29 -22.19
C CYS A 409 19.49 -25.69 -22.84
N ARG A 410 18.37 -25.64 -22.11
CA ARG A 410 17.28 -24.70 -22.40
C ARG A 410 16.85 -23.98 -21.11
N ASN A 411 16.85 -22.67 -21.19
CA ASN A 411 16.30 -21.78 -20.19
C ASN A 411 14.88 -21.40 -20.61
N TYR A 412 13.94 -21.42 -19.67
CA TYR A 412 12.55 -21.06 -19.86
C TYR A 412 12.14 -19.96 -18.90
N THR A 413 11.12 -19.20 -19.28
CA THR A 413 10.40 -18.34 -18.35
C THR A 413 9.08 -19.04 -18.05
N THR A 414 8.84 -19.40 -16.79
CA THR A 414 7.63 -20.10 -16.36
C THR A 414 6.66 -19.20 -15.59
N SER A 415 5.38 -19.39 -15.85
CA SER A 415 4.26 -18.80 -15.12
C SER A 415 3.74 -19.77 -14.07
N LEU A 416 3.10 -19.25 -13.01
CA LEU A 416 2.51 -20.08 -11.96
C LEU A 416 1.53 -21.11 -12.57
N HIS A 417 1.64 -22.37 -12.12
CA HIS A 417 0.93 -23.58 -12.55
C HIS A 417 1.36 -24.21 -13.89
N GLU A 418 2.31 -23.62 -14.62
CA GLU A 418 2.76 -24.15 -15.92
C GLU A 418 3.49 -25.51 -15.82
N ASN A 419 3.26 -26.38 -16.81
CA ASN A 419 3.81 -27.73 -16.91
C ASN A 419 4.92 -27.79 -17.96
N PHE A 420 6.08 -28.36 -17.60
CA PHE A 420 7.15 -28.69 -18.56
C PHE A 420 7.22 -30.20 -18.77
N PHE A 421 7.28 -30.64 -20.03
CA PHE A 421 7.39 -32.07 -20.37
C PHE A 421 8.77 -32.39 -20.94
N HIS A 422 9.35 -33.49 -20.48
CA HIS A 422 10.67 -33.97 -20.92
C HIS A 422 10.62 -35.47 -21.12
N LYS A 423 11.23 -35.94 -22.21
CA LYS A 423 11.48 -37.36 -22.41
C LYS A 423 12.97 -37.63 -22.22
N TRP A 424 13.27 -38.58 -21.34
CA TRP A 424 14.63 -39.06 -21.12
C TRP A 424 14.82 -40.34 -21.92
N SER A 425 15.87 -40.40 -22.75
CA SER A 425 16.33 -41.65 -23.36
C SER A 425 17.76 -41.92 -22.90
N ALA A 426 17.91 -42.70 -21.83
CA ALA A 426 19.13 -43.47 -21.65
C ALA A 426 19.05 -44.70 -22.57
N PHE A 427 20.18 -45.09 -23.15
CA PHE A 427 20.31 -46.35 -23.88
C PHE A 427 19.80 -47.51 -23.00
N GLU A 428 18.85 -48.26 -23.55
CA GLU A 428 18.28 -49.52 -23.04
C GLU A 428 17.36 -49.44 -21.79
N SER A 429 16.09 -49.75 -22.04
CA SER A 429 14.96 -50.02 -21.12
C SER A 429 14.29 -48.83 -20.41
N GLU A 430 13.07 -48.52 -20.86
CA GLU A 430 12.04 -47.64 -20.27
C GLU A 430 12.27 -46.12 -20.33
N SER A 431 11.85 -45.51 -21.44
CA SER A 431 11.79 -44.05 -21.59
C SER A 431 10.58 -43.50 -20.83
N LEU A 432 10.81 -43.10 -19.58
CA LEU A 432 9.81 -42.39 -18.77
C LEU A 432 9.63 -40.94 -19.27
N LEU A 433 8.40 -40.45 -19.18
CA LEU A 433 8.05 -39.05 -19.39
C LEU A 433 8.17 -38.30 -18.06
N HIS A 434 9.07 -37.33 -17.97
CA HIS A 434 9.27 -36.51 -16.79
C HIS A 434 8.56 -35.17 -16.93
N THR A 435 7.87 -34.77 -15.88
CA THR A 435 7.18 -33.49 -15.80
C THR A 435 7.70 -32.70 -14.62
N VAL A 436 7.80 -31.39 -14.81
CA VAL A 436 8.06 -30.42 -13.73
C VAL A 436 6.99 -29.35 -13.84
N THR A 437 6.19 -29.19 -12.79
CA THR A 437 5.10 -28.22 -12.71
C THR A 437 5.45 -27.17 -11.68
N PHE A 438 5.33 -25.89 -12.02
CA PHE A 438 5.47 -24.83 -11.02
C PHE A 438 4.17 -24.71 -10.22
N GLU A 439 4.05 -25.39 -9.09
CA GLU A 439 2.77 -25.47 -8.35
C GLU A 439 2.45 -24.22 -7.52
N GLY A 440 3.45 -23.53 -7.00
CA GLY A 440 3.21 -22.55 -5.95
C GLY A 440 4.36 -21.58 -5.75
N LEU A 441 4.01 -20.31 -5.51
CA LEU A 441 4.93 -19.31 -4.99
C LEU A 441 4.51 -18.96 -3.57
N GLY A 442 5.48 -18.81 -2.67
CA GLY A 442 5.16 -18.46 -1.31
C GLY A 442 6.34 -18.00 -0.49
N HIS A 443 6.05 -17.75 0.77
CA HIS A 443 7.05 -17.40 1.77
C HIS A 443 6.88 -18.24 3.01
N HIS A 444 8.01 -18.60 3.60
CA HIS A 444 8.08 -19.21 4.92
C HIS A 444 8.53 -18.15 5.92
N HIS A 445 7.64 -17.82 6.85
CA HIS A 445 7.94 -16.93 7.97
C HIS A 445 8.27 -17.77 9.20
N ALA A 446 9.41 -17.51 9.81
CA ALA A 446 9.69 -18.04 11.15
C ALA A 446 8.82 -17.33 12.19
N VAL A 447 8.31 -18.11 13.13
CA VAL A 447 7.66 -17.60 14.35
C VAL A 447 8.73 -17.42 15.41
N THR A 448 8.94 -16.17 15.81
CA THR A 448 10.07 -15.80 16.68
C THR A 448 9.70 -15.74 18.16
N LYS A 449 8.42 -15.47 18.46
CA LYS A 449 7.87 -15.34 19.81
C LYS A 449 6.38 -15.61 19.77
N GLU A 450 5.84 -16.13 20.86
CA GLU A 450 4.41 -16.37 21.04
C GLU A 450 3.96 -16.13 22.49
N TYR A 451 2.66 -15.92 22.68
CA TYR A 451 1.99 -15.98 23.98
C TYR A 451 0.51 -16.32 23.80
N ASN A 452 -0.04 -17.09 24.74
CA ASN A 452 -1.47 -17.41 24.77
C ASN A 452 -2.26 -16.32 25.49
N PHE A 453 -3.46 -16.03 24.99
CA PHE A 453 -4.38 -15.06 25.57
C PHE A 453 -5.83 -15.46 25.36
N ALA A 454 -6.73 -14.81 26.09
CA ALA A 454 -8.16 -14.98 25.93
C ALA A 454 -8.85 -13.61 25.97
N ILE A 455 -10.08 -13.57 25.46
CA ILE A 455 -10.98 -12.44 25.69
C ILE A 455 -11.59 -12.65 27.09
N PRO A 456 -11.40 -11.72 28.03
CA PRO A 456 -11.91 -11.90 29.39
C PRO A 456 -13.41 -11.63 29.48
N LEU A 457 -14.12 -12.53 30.16
CA LEU A 457 -15.44 -12.32 30.73
C LEU A 457 -15.29 -11.91 32.20
N MET A 458 -15.65 -10.66 32.49
CA MET A 458 -15.58 -10.07 33.81
C MET A 458 -16.88 -10.32 34.58
N HIS A 459 -16.74 -10.83 35.80
CA HIS A 459 -17.75 -10.85 36.85
C HIS A 459 -17.31 -9.90 37.96
N LYS A 460 -18.25 -9.14 38.51
CA LYS A 460 -17.99 -8.12 39.52
C LYS A 460 -18.97 -8.27 40.68
N GLU A 461 -18.47 -8.12 41.90
CA GLU A 461 -19.29 -8.00 43.09
C GLU A 461 -18.70 -6.89 43.96
N CYS A 462 -19.45 -5.81 44.17
CA CYS A 462 -19.05 -4.75 45.09
C CYS A 462 -19.98 -4.69 46.30
N PHE A 463 -19.42 -4.33 47.45
CA PHE A 463 -20.15 -4.08 48.68
C PHE A 463 -19.65 -2.82 49.37
N CYS A 464 -20.57 -2.06 49.95
CA CYS A 464 -20.32 -0.78 50.60
C CYS A 464 -20.40 -0.88 52.12
N GLU A 465 -19.50 -0.19 52.82
CA GLU A 465 -19.52 -0.05 54.28
C GLU A 465 -19.51 1.44 54.68
N CYS A 466 -20.49 1.85 55.49
CA CYS A 466 -20.61 3.24 55.99
C CYS A 466 -19.48 3.63 56.96
N GLU A 467 -18.85 2.66 57.61
CA GLU A 467 -17.68 2.81 58.47
C GLU A 467 -16.63 1.80 58.04
N SER A 468 -15.35 2.19 58.04
CA SER A 468 -14.26 1.31 57.64
C SER A 468 -14.10 0.15 58.64
N THR A 469 -14.60 -1.04 58.31
CA THR A 469 -14.43 -2.25 59.16
C THR A 469 -13.22 -3.09 58.74
N GLU A 470 -12.96 -4.21 59.43
CA GLU A 470 -11.95 -5.19 59.00
C GLU A 470 -12.27 -5.82 57.63
N ARG A 471 -13.55 -5.79 57.21
CA ARG A 471 -14.02 -6.44 55.98
C ARG A 471 -13.73 -5.58 54.75
N CYS A 472 -14.00 -4.26 54.77
CA CYS A 472 -13.69 -3.36 53.66
C CYS A 472 -12.68 -2.26 54.04
N ASN A 473 -11.39 -2.53 53.82
CA ASN A 473 -10.30 -1.58 54.09
C ASN A 473 -9.11 -1.76 53.13
N ALA A 474 -8.13 -0.86 53.26
CA ALA A 474 -6.95 -0.85 52.41
C ALA A 474 -6.11 -2.13 52.48
N LYS A 475 -6.01 -2.75 53.65
CA LYS A 475 -5.25 -3.99 53.83
C LYS A 475 -5.91 -5.17 53.12
N SER A 476 -7.24 -5.22 53.10
CA SER A 476 -7.99 -6.32 52.50
C SER A 476 -8.23 -6.15 50.99
N HIS A 477 -8.45 -4.92 50.49
CA HIS A 477 -8.97 -4.68 49.13
C HIS A 477 -8.21 -3.66 48.28
N ALA A 478 -7.20 -2.93 48.79
CA ALA A 478 -6.45 -1.99 47.96
C ALA A 478 -5.43 -2.73 47.05
N PHE A 479 -5.90 -3.16 45.87
CA PHE A 479 -5.09 -3.82 44.85
C PHE A 479 -4.38 -5.08 45.38
N THR A 480 -5.19 -5.94 46.02
CA THR A 480 -4.84 -7.28 46.50
C THR A 480 -5.44 -8.37 45.60
N THR A 481 -4.88 -9.58 45.65
CA THR A 481 -5.47 -10.79 45.04
C THR A 481 -6.23 -11.59 46.09
N PHE A 482 -7.03 -12.55 45.65
CA PHE A 482 -7.77 -13.44 46.53
C PHE A 482 -6.80 -14.37 47.30
N PRO A 483 -7.12 -14.80 48.53
CA PRO A 483 -6.29 -15.74 49.28
C PRO A 483 -6.32 -17.14 48.63
N GLY A 484 -5.16 -17.73 48.32
CA GLY A 484 -5.02 -19.12 47.82
C GLY A 484 -4.34 -19.25 46.44
N GLU A 485 -3.66 -20.39 46.20
CA GLU A 485 -2.75 -20.66 45.06
C GLU A 485 -3.39 -20.77 43.65
N HIS A 486 -4.71 -20.61 43.51
CA HIS A 486 -5.42 -20.88 42.23
C HIS A 486 -6.19 -19.68 41.64
N THR A 487 -5.86 -18.45 42.02
CA THR A 487 -6.70 -17.26 41.75
C THR A 487 -6.24 -16.42 40.56
N GLY A 488 -5.75 -17.07 39.49
CA GLY A 488 -5.44 -16.38 38.24
C GLY A 488 -6.68 -15.66 37.71
N GLY A 489 -6.61 -14.33 37.63
CA GLY A 489 -7.72 -13.52 37.14
C GLY A 489 -8.71 -13.05 38.22
N CYS A 490 -8.40 -13.14 39.51
CA CYS A 490 -9.25 -12.58 40.57
C CYS A 490 -8.54 -11.45 41.33
N TYR A 491 -9.14 -10.26 41.33
CA TYR A 491 -8.55 -9.03 41.86
C TYR A 491 -9.52 -8.25 42.76
N ARG A 492 -8.96 -7.58 43.77
CA ARG A 492 -9.73 -6.71 44.67
C ARG A 492 -9.33 -5.25 44.48
N THR A 493 -10.33 -4.37 44.53
CA THR A 493 -10.15 -2.92 44.45
C THR A 493 -10.92 -2.23 45.57
N LEU A 494 -10.41 -1.08 46.02
CA LEU A 494 -10.99 -0.27 47.09
C LEU A 494 -11.18 1.16 46.58
N PHE A 495 -12.37 1.69 46.82
CA PHE A 495 -12.72 3.09 46.62
C PHE A 495 -13.14 3.68 47.97
N SER A 496 -12.24 4.42 48.62
CA SER A 496 -12.52 5.08 49.90
C SER A 496 -13.14 6.46 49.70
N HIS A 497 -13.65 7.05 50.78
CA HIS A 497 -14.20 8.42 50.80
C HIS A 497 -15.36 8.64 49.81
N GLN A 498 -16.21 7.63 49.66
CA GLN A 498 -17.42 7.70 48.83
C GLN A 498 -18.51 8.53 49.54
N SER A 499 -19.52 8.97 48.78
CA SER A 499 -20.62 9.74 49.33
C SER A 499 -21.41 8.95 50.38
N ASN A 500 -21.65 9.57 51.53
CA ASN A 500 -22.43 9.02 52.65
C ASN A 500 -23.96 9.05 52.41
N THR A 501 -24.40 9.09 51.16
CA THR A 501 -25.82 9.02 50.80
C THR A 501 -26.41 7.78 51.46
N SER A 502 -27.41 7.95 52.35
CA SER A 502 -28.04 6.94 53.24
C SER A 502 -27.30 6.49 54.52
N CYS A 503 -26.04 6.87 54.74
CA CYS A 503 -25.32 6.57 55.99
C CYS A 503 -25.62 7.63 57.09
N ALA A 504 -25.52 7.24 58.37
CA ALA A 504 -25.72 8.17 59.48
C ALA A 504 -24.70 9.34 59.44
N SER A 505 -25.15 10.56 59.71
CA SER A 505 -24.39 11.81 59.57
C SER A 505 -23.20 11.99 60.52
N SER A 506 -22.84 10.96 61.31
CA SER A 506 -21.74 11.00 62.27
C SER A 506 -20.38 10.60 61.71
N SER A 507 -20.29 9.98 60.52
CA SER A 507 -19.01 9.57 59.93
C SER A 507 -18.41 10.68 59.04
N GLN A 508 -17.43 11.42 59.55
CA GLN A 508 -16.70 12.45 58.78
C GLN A 508 -15.83 11.86 57.64
N LEU A 509 -15.64 10.54 57.59
CA LEU A 509 -14.68 9.89 56.69
C LEU A 509 -15.23 9.38 55.35
N GLY A 510 -16.53 9.48 55.08
CA GLY A 510 -17.15 8.90 53.88
C GLY A 510 -17.22 7.36 53.93
N SER A 511 -17.99 6.74 53.05
CA SER A 511 -18.14 5.28 52.98
C SER A 511 -17.01 4.64 52.16
N ASN A 512 -16.74 3.35 52.39
CA ASN A 512 -15.82 2.55 51.58
C ASN A 512 -16.60 1.61 50.67
N LEU A 513 -16.21 1.53 49.40
CA LEU A 513 -16.71 0.55 48.45
C LEU A 513 -15.57 -0.43 48.11
N CYS A 514 -15.79 -1.71 48.39
CA CYS A 514 -14.85 -2.78 48.06
C CYS A 514 -15.43 -3.63 46.94
N CYS A 515 -14.63 -3.88 45.91
CA CYS A 515 -15.04 -4.67 44.76
C CYS A 515 -14.14 -5.88 44.56
N GLU A 516 -14.78 -7.01 44.30
CA GLU A 516 -14.20 -8.28 43.90
C GLU A 516 -14.44 -8.46 42.40
N LEU A 517 -13.36 -8.53 41.62
CA LEU A 517 -13.40 -8.71 40.17
C LEU A 517 -12.83 -10.08 39.84
N SER A 518 -13.59 -10.91 39.12
CA SER A 518 -13.10 -12.19 38.60
C SER A 518 -13.22 -12.23 37.09
N PHE A 519 -12.19 -12.77 36.46
CA PHE A 519 -12.04 -12.84 35.01
C PHE A 519 -11.88 -14.30 34.61
N LYS A 520 -12.68 -14.75 33.63
CA LYS A 520 -12.57 -16.07 33.00
C LYS A 520 -12.55 -15.92 31.48
N PRO A 521 -11.97 -16.87 30.71
CA PRO A 521 -12.06 -16.85 29.26
C PRO A 521 -13.53 -16.83 28.78
N TYR A 522 -13.89 -15.85 27.96
CA TYR A 522 -15.21 -15.76 27.35
C TYR A 522 -15.43 -16.94 26.39
N GLU A 523 -16.55 -17.65 26.54
CA GLU A 523 -16.89 -18.86 25.77
C GLU A 523 -15.80 -19.96 25.77
N ASN A 524 -14.91 -19.99 26.77
CA ASN A 524 -13.75 -20.88 26.81
C ASN A 524 -12.84 -20.81 25.56
N LYS A 525 -12.87 -19.68 24.83
CA LYS A 525 -12.04 -19.48 23.64
C LYS A 525 -10.64 -19.05 24.03
N MET A 526 -9.64 -19.70 23.43
CA MET A 526 -8.24 -19.36 23.58
C MET A 526 -7.64 -18.93 22.24
N TYR A 527 -6.65 -18.04 22.32
CA TYR A 527 -5.96 -17.50 21.17
C TYR A 527 -4.45 -17.52 21.42
N MET A 528 -3.70 -17.66 20.34
CA MET A 528 -2.24 -17.54 20.36
C MET A 528 -1.83 -16.32 19.56
N ALA A 529 -1.13 -15.39 20.20
CA ALA A 529 -0.44 -14.29 19.55
C ALA A 529 0.96 -14.73 19.19
N PHE A 530 1.43 -14.44 17.98
CA PHE A 530 2.75 -14.84 17.52
C PHE A 530 3.40 -13.78 16.62
N LYS A 531 4.73 -13.69 16.65
CA LYS A 531 5.50 -12.71 15.86
C LYS A 531 6.16 -13.37 14.66
N LEU A 532 5.74 -12.97 13.47
CA LEU A 532 6.42 -13.30 12.21
C LEU A 532 7.64 -12.41 12.00
N GLU A 533 8.72 -13.03 11.53
CA GLU A 533 9.95 -12.35 11.13
C GLU A 533 9.72 -11.39 9.93
N GLU A 534 10.51 -10.31 9.89
CA GLU A 534 10.41 -9.27 8.85
C GLU A 534 10.97 -9.72 7.49
N HIS A 535 11.91 -10.67 7.49
CA HIS A 535 12.58 -11.19 6.30
C HIS A 535 12.31 -12.68 6.12
N PRO A 536 11.15 -13.07 5.58
CA PRO A 536 10.84 -14.46 5.30
C PRO A 536 11.68 -15.03 4.15
N ILE A 537 11.75 -16.35 4.10
CA ILE A 537 12.39 -17.07 3.00
C ILE A 537 11.36 -17.22 1.87
N ALA A 538 11.64 -16.62 0.73
CA ALA A 538 10.89 -16.79 -0.50
C ALA A 538 11.13 -18.18 -1.09
N LEU A 539 10.08 -18.90 -1.47
CA LEU A 539 10.16 -20.26 -2.00
C LEU A 539 9.28 -20.42 -3.24
N ALA A 540 9.86 -21.03 -4.26
CA ALA A 540 9.14 -21.60 -5.40
C ALA A 540 8.98 -23.11 -5.18
N ILE A 541 7.74 -23.59 -5.30
CA ILE A 541 7.37 -24.99 -5.13
C ILE A 541 7.12 -25.58 -6.51
N PHE A 542 7.94 -26.55 -6.88
CA PHE A 542 7.76 -27.33 -8.10
C PHE A 542 7.30 -28.74 -7.74
N LYS A 543 6.47 -29.34 -8.59
CA LYS A 543 6.15 -30.76 -8.53
C LYS A 543 6.79 -31.48 -9.67
N TYR A 544 7.55 -32.51 -9.34
CA TYR A 544 8.11 -33.44 -10.28
C TYR A 544 7.24 -34.70 -10.33
N ALA A 545 6.94 -35.19 -11.54
CA ALA A 545 6.38 -36.52 -11.72
C ALA A 545 7.00 -37.24 -12.92
N ALA A 546 7.24 -38.54 -12.78
CA ALA A 546 7.69 -39.43 -13.84
C ALA A 546 6.55 -40.39 -14.21
N TYR A 547 6.26 -40.48 -15.51
CA TYR A 547 5.19 -41.28 -16.06
C TYR A 547 5.73 -42.38 -16.97
N ASN A 548 5.14 -43.57 -16.86
CA ASN A 548 5.34 -44.67 -17.79
C ASN A 548 4.12 -44.80 -18.71
N TYR A 549 4.34 -45.16 -19.96
CA TYR A 549 3.26 -45.45 -20.91
C TYR A 549 3.25 -46.95 -21.21
N SER A 550 2.29 -47.66 -20.63
CA SER A 550 2.11 -49.10 -20.84
C SER A 550 0.63 -49.45 -20.99
N GLY A 551 0.32 -50.43 -21.83
CA GLY A 551 -1.06 -50.92 -22.00
C GLY A 551 -2.07 -49.86 -22.47
N ASN A 552 -1.63 -48.87 -23.25
CA ASN A 552 -2.46 -47.73 -23.71
C ASN A 552 -2.94 -46.80 -22.57
N SER A 553 -2.19 -46.74 -21.46
CA SER A 553 -2.47 -45.89 -20.31
C SER A 553 -1.20 -45.30 -19.71
N TRP A 554 -1.32 -44.13 -19.08
CA TRP A 554 -0.23 -43.50 -18.34
C TRP A 554 -0.30 -43.89 -16.87
N THR A 555 0.81 -44.35 -16.29
CA THR A 555 0.97 -44.61 -14.86
C THR A 555 2.03 -43.69 -14.26
N ILE A 556 1.82 -43.23 -13.03
CA ILE A 556 2.81 -42.42 -12.30
C ILE A 556 3.75 -43.37 -11.57
N GLU A 557 5.04 -43.33 -11.92
CA GLU A 557 6.08 -44.14 -11.29
C GLU A 557 6.70 -43.43 -10.08
N ASN A 558 6.84 -42.11 -10.16
CA ASN A 558 7.44 -41.30 -9.10
C ASN A 558 6.82 -39.91 -9.10
N GLN A 559 6.62 -39.33 -7.92
CA GLN A 559 6.13 -37.97 -7.75
C GLN A 559 6.70 -37.35 -6.47
N THR A 560 7.28 -36.16 -6.58
CA THR A 560 7.86 -35.43 -5.43
C THR A 560 7.67 -33.92 -5.57
N SER A 561 7.64 -33.21 -4.44
CA SER A 561 7.63 -31.75 -4.40
C SER A 561 9.04 -31.20 -4.10
N ILE A 562 9.41 -30.13 -4.80
CA ILE A 562 10.73 -29.53 -4.81
C ILE A 562 10.58 -28.04 -4.45
N GLY A 563 10.86 -27.71 -3.19
CA GLY A 563 10.98 -26.31 -2.76
C GLY A 563 12.37 -25.73 -3.09
N ILE A 564 12.42 -24.57 -3.73
CA ILE A 564 13.64 -23.87 -4.13
C ILE A 564 13.59 -22.43 -3.62
N PRO A 565 14.56 -21.98 -2.80
CA PRO A 565 14.56 -20.62 -2.27
C PRO A 565 14.83 -19.59 -3.37
N LEU A 566 14.21 -18.41 -3.26
CA LEU A 566 14.40 -17.31 -4.20
C LEU A 566 15.08 -16.12 -3.51
N ASN A 567 16.39 -16.02 -3.67
CA ASN A 567 17.19 -14.96 -3.01
C ASN A 567 17.68 -13.90 -4.01
N GLY A 568 17.05 -13.79 -5.19
CA GLY A 568 17.49 -12.91 -6.28
C GLY A 568 18.70 -13.40 -7.08
N ARG A 569 19.26 -14.57 -6.73
CA ARG A 569 20.28 -15.29 -7.51
C ARG A 569 19.73 -16.65 -7.94
N SER A 570 20.22 -17.18 -9.05
CA SER A 570 19.92 -18.55 -9.50
C SER A 570 20.25 -19.57 -8.41
N GLN A 571 19.29 -20.45 -8.10
CA GLN A 571 19.42 -21.53 -7.14
C GLN A 571 19.21 -22.87 -7.85
N LYS A 572 20.17 -23.77 -7.67
CA LYS A 572 20.18 -25.10 -8.30
C LYS A 572 19.78 -26.17 -7.30
N LYS A 573 18.96 -27.12 -7.74
CA LYS A 573 18.57 -28.29 -6.94
C LYS A 573 18.51 -29.54 -7.81
N LYS A 574 19.12 -30.63 -7.33
CA LYS A 574 19.04 -31.93 -7.99
C LYS A 574 17.79 -32.70 -7.56
N PHE A 575 17.24 -33.49 -8.46
CA PHE A 575 16.02 -34.26 -8.25
C PHE A 575 15.91 -35.44 -9.24
N GLY A 576 14.84 -36.22 -9.09
CA GLY A 576 14.59 -37.42 -9.91
C GLY A 576 15.33 -38.65 -9.38
N ALA A 577 15.23 -39.77 -10.11
CA ALA A 577 15.93 -40.99 -9.74
C ALA A 577 17.45 -40.75 -9.77
N GLN A 578 18.13 -41.05 -8.66
CA GLN A 578 19.59 -40.90 -8.49
C GLN A 578 20.12 -39.47 -8.72
N ASP A 579 19.29 -38.43 -8.51
CA ASP A 579 19.69 -37.02 -8.67
C ASP A 579 20.23 -36.68 -10.07
N LEU A 580 19.73 -37.36 -11.11
CA LEU A 580 20.18 -37.23 -12.50
C LEU A 580 19.64 -35.98 -13.20
N LEU A 581 18.64 -35.30 -12.64
CA LEU A 581 18.11 -34.03 -13.13
C LEU A 581 18.48 -32.89 -12.18
N GLU A 582 18.74 -31.71 -12.72
CA GLU A 582 18.99 -30.49 -11.97
C GLU A 582 18.10 -29.37 -12.50
N ILE A 583 17.45 -28.66 -11.58
CA ILE A 583 16.65 -27.48 -11.88
C ILE A 583 17.38 -26.25 -11.32
N ASP A 584 17.55 -25.25 -12.16
CA ASP A 584 18.06 -23.93 -11.81
C ASP A 584 16.91 -22.92 -11.84
N VAL A 585 16.68 -22.19 -10.76
CA VAL A 585 15.59 -21.22 -10.68
C VAL A 585 16.12 -19.87 -10.24
N SER A 586 15.80 -18.84 -11.01
CA SER A 586 15.99 -17.45 -10.62
C SER A 586 14.69 -16.65 -10.75
N GLY A 587 14.52 -15.68 -9.88
CA GLY A 587 13.34 -14.85 -9.84
C GLY A 587 13.23 -14.05 -8.56
N THR A 588 12.26 -13.16 -8.52
CA THR A 588 11.95 -12.33 -7.35
C THR A 588 10.46 -12.40 -7.08
N ILE A 589 10.07 -12.28 -5.83
CA ILE A 589 8.66 -12.21 -5.45
C ILE A 589 8.26 -10.74 -5.33
N SER A 590 7.15 -10.35 -5.96
CA SER A 590 6.70 -8.94 -6.03
C SER A 590 5.99 -8.44 -4.78
N ARG A 591 5.54 -9.36 -3.91
CA ARG A 591 4.74 -9.08 -2.72
C ARG A 591 5.23 -9.90 -1.54
N GLN A 592 5.05 -9.37 -0.34
CA GLN A 592 5.44 -10.05 0.88
C GLN A 592 4.43 -9.71 1.98
N LEU A 593 4.04 -10.72 2.77
CA LEU A 593 3.32 -10.46 4.01
C LEU A 593 4.29 -9.76 4.97
N LYS A 594 3.88 -8.61 5.52
CA LYS A 594 4.75 -7.85 6.42
C LYS A 594 5.00 -8.63 7.71
N GLY A 595 6.25 -8.63 8.20
CA GLY A 595 6.54 -9.07 9.55
C GLY A 595 5.75 -8.27 10.59
N GLY A 596 5.54 -8.86 11.76
CA GLY A 596 4.70 -8.27 12.80
C GLY A 596 4.01 -9.31 13.67
N ILE A 597 3.11 -8.84 14.53
CA ILE A 597 2.34 -9.71 15.43
C ILE A 597 1.01 -10.04 14.76
N TYR A 598 0.71 -11.32 14.74
CA TYR A 598 -0.52 -11.92 14.25
C TYR A 598 -1.10 -12.79 15.37
N PHE A 599 -2.31 -13.29 15.16
CA PHE A 599 -2.91 -14.23 16.09
C PHE A 599 -3.81 -15.24 15.39
N THR A 600 -4.07 -16.34 16.08
CA THR A 600 -5.00 -17.40 15.65
C THR A 600 -5.83 -17.83 16.85
N GLN A 601 -7.05 -18.32 16.61
CA GLN A 601 -7.78 -19.05 17.63
C GLN A 601 -7.22 -20.46 17.74
N LEU A 602 -7.14 -20.97 18.97
CA LEU A 602 -6.82 -22.37 19.26
C LEU A 602 -8.12 -23.12 19.54
N ASN A 603 -8.31 -24.25 18.88
CA ASN A 603 -9.40 -25.18 19.19
C ASN A 603 -9.03 -26.08 20.38
N GLN A 604 -9.97 -26.95 20.80
CA GLN A 604 -9.77 -27.84 21.95
C GLN A 604 -8.65 -28.88 21.74
N SER A 605 -8.29 -29.18 20.48
CA SER A 605 -7.17 -30.06 20.13
C SER A 605 -5.85 -29.29 19.91
N GLY A 606 -5.83 -27.98 20.15
CA GLY A 606 -4.65 -27.13 19.97
C GLY A 606 -4.36 -26.77 18.51
N GLN A 607 -5.26 -27.04 17.57
CA GLN A 607 -5.13 -26.63 16.17
C GLN A 607 -5.67 -25.21 15.95
N THR A 608 -5.22 -24.60 14.86
CA THR A 608 -5.48 -23.19 14.51
C THR A 608 -6.67 -23.04 13.57
N ASP A 609 -7.51 -22.02 13.77
CA ASP A 609 -8.63 -21.71 12.86
C ASP A 609 -8.24 -20.88 11.63
N GLY A 610 -7.11 -20.17 11.70
CA GLY A 610 -6.58 -19.33 10.63
C GLY A 610 -5.87 -18.10 11.17
N ILE A 611 -5.05 -17.47 10.33
CA ILE A 611 -4.20 -16.35 10.78
C ILE A 611 -4.94 -15.04 10.61
N ARG A 612 -4.92 -14.20 11.65
CA ARG A 612 -5.58 -12.89 11.71
C ARG A 612 -4.59 -11.80 12.13
N LYS A 613 -4.92 -10.56 11.78
CA LYS A 613 -4.16 -9.37 12.15
C LYS A 613 -5.09 -8.31 12.73
N GLU A 614 -4.72 -7.77 13.89
CA GLU A 614 -5.43 -6.71 14.61
C GLU A 614 -4.46 -5.94 15.51
N HIS A 615 -4.92 -4.85 16.12
CA HIS A 615 -4.23 -4.17 17.22
C HIS A 615 -4.09 -5.09 18.45
N ILE A 616 -2.94 -5.77 18.53
CA ILE A 616 -2.60 -6.70 19.60
C ILE A 616 -1.35 -6.23 20.36
N ASN A 617 -1.36 -6.41 21.68
CA ASN A 617 -0.25 -6.03 22.54
C ASN A 617 1.04 -6.76 22.17
N LYS A 618 2.16 -6.04 22.15
CA LYS A 618 3.48 -6.69 22.12
C LYS A 618 3.73 -7.45 23.43
N PHE A 619 4.69 -8.37 23.39
CA PHE A 619 5.08 -9.23 24.52
C PHE A 619 5.36 -8.46 25.84
N ASN A 620 5.83 -7.22 25.76
CA ASN A 620 6.13 -6.40 26.95
C ASN A 620 5.11 -5.26 27.19
N GLU A 621 4.15 -5.09 26.28
CA GLU A 621 3.09 -4.10 26.34
C GLU A 621 1.84 -4.68 26.99
N ASN A 622 0.99 -3.81 27.51
CA ASN A 622 -0.23 -4.21 28.20
C ASN A 622 -1.24 -3.05 28.22
N ASN A 623 -1.63 -2.63 27.02
CA ASN A 623 -2.69 -1.66 26.81
C ASN A 623 -4.05 -2.38 26.84
N PRO A 624 -4.98 -2.02 27.74
CA PRO A 624 -6.31 -2.62 27.81
C PRO A 624 -7.19 -2.36 26.56
N ASN A 625 -6.78 -1.43 25.69
CA ASN A 625 -7.49 -1.12 24.44
C ASN A 625 -6.96 -1.92 23.23
N ASN A 626 -6.05 -2.87 23.44
CA ASN A 626 -5.51 -3.74 22.39
C ASN A 626 -5.72 -5.21 22.79
N LEU A 627 -5.91 -6.14 21.86
CA LEU A 627 -5.98 -7.58 22.20
C LEU A 627 -4.75 -8.06 23.01
N GLY A 628 -4.93 -9.14 23.78
CA GLY A 628 -3.80 -9.82 24.45
C GLY A 628 -3.35 -9.22 25.80
N TRP A 629 -4.18 -8.42 26.47
CA TRP A 629 -3.91 -7.95 27.84
C TRP A 629 -4.28 -8.99 28.93
N TYR A 630 -5.14 -9.96 28.61
CA TYR A 630 -5.51 -11.09 29.48
C TYR A 630 -4.83 -12.37 28.98
N ARG A 631 -3.71 -12.73 29.59
CA ARG A 631 -2.74 -13.73 29.11
C ARG A 631 -2.78 -15.00 29.92
N GLN A 632 -2.38 -16.11 29.31
CA GLN A 632 -2.18 -17.37 30.01
C GLN A 632 -0.76 -17.45 30.57
N ASN A 633 -0.60 -18.00 31.77
CA ASN A 633 0.69 -18.39 32.31
C ASN A 633 1.01 -19.82 31.87
N GLU A 634 2.14 -20.01 31.20
CA GLU A 634 2.59 -21.29 30.67
C GLU A 634 2.81 -22.35 31.76
N SER A 635 3.21 -21.93 32.97
CA SER A 635 3.57 -22.87 34.05
C SER A 635 2.38 -23.57 34.71
N ASN A 636 1.22 -22.90 34.75
CA ASN A 636 0.04 -23.39 35.47
C ASN A 636 -1.26 -23.30 34.66
N GLY A 637 -1.21 -22.82 33.42
CA GLY A 637 -2.36 -22.68 32.52
C GLY A 637 -3.38 -21.61 32.94
N HIS A 638 -3.17 -20.92 34.06
CA HIS A 638 -4.10 -19.91 34.57
C HIS A 638 -3.97 -18.60 33.80
N PHE A 639 -5.10 -17.94 33.57
CA PHE A 639 -5.14 -16.64 32.94
C PHE A 639 -4.97 -15.50 33.94
N TYR A 640 -4.35 -14.41 33.51
CA TYR A 640 -4.10 -13.24 34.34
C TYR A 640 -4.02 -11.97 33.48
N ILE A 641 -4.37 -10.84 34.10
CA ILE A 641 -4.10 -9.52 33.53
C ILE A 641 -2.63 -9.19 33.78
N SER A 642 -1.83 -9.00 32.72
CA SER A 642 -0.44 -8.58 32.90
C SER A 642 -0.41 -7.20 33.58
N LYS A 643 0.55 -6.94 34.47
CA LYS A 643 0.64 -5.66 35.23
C LYS A 643 -0.70 -5.19 35.84
N TRP A 644 -1.56 -6.13 36.28
CA TRP A 644 -2.96 -5.90 36.63
C TRP A 644 -3.22 -4.70 37.55
N ARG A 645 -2.35 -4.44 38.53
CA ARG A 645 -2.52 -3.30 39.47
C ARG A 645 -2.56 -1.96 38.74
N SER A 646 -1.71 -1.78 37.73
CA SER A 646 -1.69 -0.55 36.94
C SER A 646 -2.86 -0.47 35.97
N VAL A 647 -3.32 -1.62 35.47
CA VAL A 647 -4.47 -1.67 34.55
C VAL A 647 -5.74 -1.33 35.32
N LEU A 648 -6.07 -2.08 36.36
CA LEU A 648 -7.31 -1.92 37.11
C LEU A 648 -7.43 -0.54 37.77
N LYS A 649 -6.33 0.08 38.18
CA LYS A 649 -6.31 1.48 38.66
C LYS A 649 -6.84 2.47 37.63
N ASN A 650 -6.62 2.19 36.34
CA ASN A 650 -6.92 3.12 35.26
C ASN A 650 -8.23 2.79 34.55
N VAL A 651 -8.61 1.50 34.51
CA VAL A 651 -9.77 1.05 33.73
C VAL A 651 -11.03 0.86 34.57
N PHE A 652 -10.92 0.55 35.87
CA PHE A 652 -12.09 0.28 36.71
C PHE A 652 -12.32 1.41 37.71
N ASP A 653 -13.46 2.08 37.58
CA ASP A 653 -13.97 3.07 38.55
C ASP A 653 -15.35 2.62 39.03
N ALA A 654 -15.63 2.80 40.33
CA ALA A 654 -16.91 2.44 40.93
C ALA A 654 -17.33 3.47 41.98
N ARG A 655 -18.63 3.72 42.08
CA ARG A 655 -19.22 4.76 42.93
C ARG A 655 -20.46 4.25 43.65
N VAL A 656 -20.58 4.64 44.91
CA VAL A 656 -21.75 4.31 45.73
C VAL A 656 -22.94 5.18 45.33
N GLU A 657 -24.09 4.57 45.10
CA GLU A 657 -25.37 5.28 44.98
C GLU A 657 -26.11 5.28 46.32
N ASN A 658 -26.24 4.09 46.91
CA ASN A 658 -26.88 3.88 48.20
C ASN A 658 -26.16 2.78 48.98
N CYS A 659 -25.41 3.16 50.01
CA CYS A 659 -24.58 2.23 50.75
C CYS A 659 -25.42 1.21 51.55
N LEU A 660 -26.53 1.62 52.16
CA LEU A 660 -27.38 0.71 52.93
C LEU A 660 -28.11 -0.30 52.04
N ALA A 661 -28.49 0.10 50.83
CA ALA A 661 -29.09 -0.79 49.83
C ALA A 661 -28.06 -1.61 49.03
N GLN A 662 -26.76 -1.37 49.23
CA GLN A 662 -25.66 -1.96 48.45
C GLN A 662 -25.76 -1.65 46.95
N GLU A 663 -26.25 -0.46 46.60
CA GLU A 663 -26.37 0.01 45.22
C GLU A 663 -25.14 0.84 44.83
N TYR A 664 -24.59 0.54 43.65
CA TYR A 664 -23.40 1.18 43.11
C TYR A 664 -23.44 1.23 41.58
N THR A 665 -22.76 2.22 41.02
CA THR A 665 -22.44 2.30 39.60
C THR A 665 -20.97 2.00 39.36
N TYR A 666 -20.62 1.58 38.16
CA TYR A 666 -19.25 1.33 37.76
C TYR A 666 -19.02 1.66 36.28
N SER A 667 -17.76 1.89 35.93
CA SER A 667 -17.28 1.97 34.56
C SER A 667 -16.04 1.10 34.38
N PHE A 668 -15.94 0.44 33.22
CA PHE A 668 -14.77 -0.34 32.83
C PHE A 668 -14.26 0.16 31.47
N ASP A 669 -13.23 1.01 31.47
CA ASP A 669 -12.64 1.67 30.30
C ASP A 669 -11.55 0.79 29.67
N ALA A 670 -11.97 -0.26 28.97
CA ALA A 670 -11.10 -1.18 28.22
C ALA A 670 -11.80 -1.65 26.95
N GLU A 671 -11.05 -2.22 26.01
CA GLU A 671 -11.62 -2.90 24.83
C GLU A 671 -11.43 -4.43 24.92
N PHE A 672 -12.19 -5.16 24.10
CA PHE A 672 -12.11 -6.62 23.99
C PHE A 672 -12.38 -7.36 25.31
N PHE A 673 -13.52 -7.10 25.95
CA PHE A 673 -13.99 -7.83 27.13
C PHE A 673 -15.51 -8.05 27.09
N ALA A 674 -15.99 -9.03 27.85
CA ALA A 674 -17.41 -9.27 28.10
C ALA A 674 -17.75 -9.03 29.56
N VAL A 675 -19.02 -8.73 29.86
CA VAL A 675 -19.51 -8.55 31.24
C VAL A 675 -20.76 -9.37 31.44
N ASP A 676 -20.83 -10.13 32.54
CA ASP A 676 -22.03 -10.85 33.00
C ASP A 676 -22.76 -11.64 31.88
N GLU A 677 -21.98 -12.29 31.00
CA GLU A 677 -22.45 -13.11 29.87
C GLU A 677 -23.21 -12.35 28.77
N MET A 678 -23.16 -11.01 28.78
CA MET A 678 -23.63 -10.21 27.65
C MET A 678 -22.74 -10.43 26.42
N PRO A 679 -23.33 -10.57 25.22
CA PRO A 679 -22.58 -10.75 23.99
C PRO A 679 -21.72 -9.51 23.72
N ILE A 680 -20.45 -9.75 23.41
CA ILE A 680 -19.51 -8.68 23.04
C ILE A 680 -19.94 -8.13 21.67
N ASP A 681 -20.10 -6.82 21.55
CA ASP A 681 -20.27 -6.14 20.25
C ASP A 681 -18.92 -6.02 19.51
N PHE A 682 -18.21 -7.14 19.39
CA PHE A 682 -16.93 -7.24 18.70
C PHE A 682 -16.93 -8.47 17.79
N LYS A 683 -16.58 -8.25 16.53
CA LYS A 683 -16.36 -9.31 15.55
C LYS A 683 -14.87 -9.47 15.32
N LEU A 684 -14.38 -10.70 15.40
CA LEU A 684 -13.01 -11.02 15.01
C LEU A 684 -12.75 -10.54 13.57
N PRO A 685 -11.57 -9.97 13.29
CA PRO A 685 -11.22 -9.55 11.94
C PRO A 685 -11.16 -10.77 11.01
N PRO A 686 -11.43 -10.62 9.70
CA PRO A 686 -11.34 -11.71 8.72
C PRO A 686 -9.92 -12.30 8.65
N TYR A 687 -9.77 -13.48 8.08
CA TYR A 687 -8.46 -14.13 7.92
C TYR A 687 -7.54 -13.33 6.99
N VAL A 688 -6.22 -13.51 7.11
CA VAL A 688 -5.23 -12.77 6.32
C VAL A 688 -5.43 -12.96 4.81
N GLU A 689 -5.80 -14.16 4.36
CA GLU A 689 -6.14 -14.48 2.96
C GLU A 689 -7.42 -13.80 2.46
N GLU A 690 -8.37 -13.51 3.35
CA GLU A 690 -9.58 -12.74 3.04
C GLU A 690 -9.29 -11.23 2.99
N GLN A 691 -8.35 -10.76 3.81
CA GLN A 691 -7.87 -9.38 3.82
C GLN A 691 -6.97 -9.06 2.61
N HIS A 692 -6.30 -10.06 2.05
CA HIS A 692 -5.31 -9.91 1.00
C HIS A 692 -5.60 -10.85 -0.18
N HIS A 693 -6.25 -10.31 -1.21
CA HIS A 693 -6.66 -11.07 -2.40
C HIS A 693 -5.54 -11.82 -3.14
N TRP A 694 -4.27 -11.46 -2.92
CA TRP A 694 -3.10 -12.09 -3.55
C TRP A 694 -2.58 -13.31 -2.75
N ILE A 695 -3.05 -13.49 -1.52
CA ILE A 695 -2.73 -14.65 -0.68
C ILE A 695 -3.76 -15.74 -0.98
N GLU A 696 -3.26 -16.93 -1.30
CA GLU A 696 -4.06 -18.14 -1.47
C GLU A 696 -4.40 -18.74 -0.11
N SER A 697 -3.38 -18.92 0.72
CA SER A 697 -3.51 -19.44 2.07
C SER A 697 -2.37 -18.93 2.95
N ALA A 698 -2.63 -18.82 4.25
CA ALA A 698 -1.63 -18.53 5.27
C ALA A 698 -1.86 -19.47 6.46
N ALA A 699 -0.98 -20.46 6.62
CA ALA A 699 -1.15 -21.52 7.61
C ALA A 699 0.18 -21.93 8.25
N PHE A 700 0.12 -22.54 9.43
CA PHE A 700 1.30 -23.13 10.05
C PHE A 700 1.75 -24.37 9.26
N SER A 701 3.06 -24.55 9.12
CA SER A 701 3.63 -25.67 8.35
C SER A 701 3.54 -27.00 9.09
N ASN A 702 3.41 -26.96 10.42
CA ASN A 702 3.50 -28.12 11.29
C ASN A 702 2.77 -27.88 12.62
N ASP A 703 2.56 -28.97 13.37
CA ASP A 703 1.94 -28.92 14.70
C ASP A 703 2.79 -28.16 15.73
N SER A 704 4.09 -28.00 15.48
CA SER A 704 4.99 -27.23 16.35
C SER A 704 4.85 -25.71 16.21
N MET A 705 4.01 -25.24 15.28
CA MET A 705 3.66 -23.83 15.05
C MET A 705 4.85 -22.86 14.92
N ASN A 706 6.03 -23.35 14.57
CA ASN A 706 7.26 -22.55 14.52
C ASN A 706 7.44 -21.79 13.20
N GLN A 707 6.60 -22.08 12.21
CA GLN A 707 6.71 -21.51 10.88
C GLN A 707 5.33 -21.39 10.25
N VAL A 708 5.11 -20.23 9.61
CA VAL A 708 3.92 -19.94 8.81
C VAL A 708 4.30 -19.94 7.34
N ILE A 709 3.56 -20.68 6.53
CA ILE A 709 3.66 -20.72 5.08
C ILE A 709 2.55 -19.84 4.52
N VAL A 710 2.93 -18.90 3.67
CA VAL A 710 2.00 -18.04 2.92
C VAL A 710 2.13 -18.39 1.45
N SER A 711 1.08 -18.98 0.87
CA SER A 711 0.98 -19.34 -0.56
C SER A 711 0.23 -18.28 -1.35
N TYR A 712 0.64 -18.04 -2.60
CA TYR A 712 0.24 -16.86 -3.36
C TYR A 712 -0.66 -17.27 -4.53
N LYS A 713 -1.77 -16.54 -4.75
CA LYS A 713 -2.66 -16.76 -5.91
C LYS A 713 -2.07 -16.25 -7.22
N GLU A 714 -1.18 -15.26 -7.12
CA GLU A 714 -0.56 -14.59 -8.26
C GLU A 714 0.95 -14.53 -8.03
N GLY A 715 1.73 -14.98 -9.02
CA GLY A 715 3.18 -15.02 -8.97
C GLY A 715 3.82 -14.25 -10.13
N THR A 716 5.03 -13.76 -9.92
CA THR A 716 5.92 -13.31 -10.99
C THR A 716 6.45 -14.51 -11.77
N ASN A 717 6.77 -14.30 -13.05
CA ASN A 717 7.38 -15.36 -13.84
C ASN A 717 8.78 -15.68 -13.27
N LEU A 718 9.11 -16.97 -13.20
CA LEU A 718 10.43 -17.44 -12.78
C LEU A 718 11.23 -17.87 -14.00
N HIS A 719 12.54 -17.63 -13.99
CA HIS A 719 13.44 -18.18 -14.99
C HIS A 719 13.90 -19.55 -14.50
N VAL A 720 13.63 -20.58 -15.30
CA VAL A 720 13.89 -21.98 -14.95
C VAL A 720 14.77 -22.62 -16.02
N GLY A 721 15.93 -23.11 -15.61
CA GLY A 721 16.80 -23.97 -16.40
C GLY A 721 16.64 -25.42 -15.96
N LEU A 722 16.58 -26.35 -16.90
CA LEU A 722 16.58 -27.78 -16.63
C LEU A 722 17.77 -28.45 -17.29
N HIS A 723 18.51 -29.22 -16.49
CA HIS A 723 19.80 -29.78 -16.86
C HIS A 723 19.89 -31.25 -16.48
N ALA A 724 20.70 -31.99 -17.21
CA ALA A 724 21.19 -33.29 -16.78
C ALA A 724 22.33 -33.07 -15.78
N SER A 725 22.33 -33.76 -14.65
CA SER A 725 23.25 -33.47 -13.54
C SER A 725 24.68 -33.99 -13.77
N ASN A 726 24.89 -34.86 -14.77
CA ASN A 726 26.20 -35.35 -15.18
C ASN A 726 26.27 -35.59 -16.71
N ALA A 727 27.48 -35.61 -17.27
CA ALA A 727 27.71 -35.78 -18.71
C ALA A 727 27.38 -37.20 -19.24
N SER A 728 27.21 -38.16 -18.33
CA SER A 728 26.78 -39.54 -18.62
C SER A 728 25.25 -39.69 -18.72
N ALA A 729 24.49 -38.72 -18.21
CA ALA A 729 23.06 -38.66 -18.40
C ALA A 729 22.81 -38.19 -19.83
N GLY A 730 22.19 -39.06 -20.64
CA GLY A 730 21.98 -38.84 -22.08
C GLY A 730 21.23 -37.56 -22.43
N ASN A 731 20.94 -37.38 -23.71
CA ASN A 731 20.29 -36.16 -24.22
C ASN A 731 18.88 -35.98 -23.64
N LEU A 732 18.56 -34.74 -23.24
CA LEU A 732 17.22 -34.33 -22.82
C LEU A 732 16.42 -33.83 -24.02
N PHE A 733 15.25 -34.42 -24.25
CA PHE A 733 14.29 -33.96 -25.25
C PHE A 733 13.10 -33.30 -24.57
N PHE A 734 12.81 -32.05 -24.95
CA PHE A 734 11.65 -31.32 -24.44
C PHE A 734 10.46 -31.56 -25.37
N LEU A 735 9.30 -31.83 -24.77
CA LEU A 735 8.04 -32.03 -25.48
C LEU A 735 7.06 -30.92 -25.05
N HIS A 736 6.17 -30.53 -25.95
CA HIS A 736 5.01 -29.73 -25.61
C HIS A 736 3.78 -30.37 -26.25
N ASN A 737 2.62 -30.19 -25.62
CA ASN A 737 1.36 -30.57 -26.24
C ASN A 737 0.94 -29.48 -27.22
N SER A 738 0.15 -29.83 -28.24
CA SER A 738 -0.52 -28.84 -29.08
C SER A 738 -1.54 -28.06 -28.26
N SER A 739 -1.66 -26.76 -28.50
CA SER A 739 -2.67 -25.95 -27.84
C SER A 739 -3.99 -25.99 -28.62
N HIS A 740 -5.10 -25.83 -27.93
CA HIS A 740 -6.44 -25.86 -28.51
C HIS A 740 -7.39 -24.92 -27.78
N ILE A 741 -8.35 -24.35 -28.49
CA ILE A 741 -9.47 -23.59 -27.93
C ILE A 741 -10.69 -23.66 -28.86
N ASP A 742 -11.87 -23.96 -28.31
CA ASP A 742 -13.11 -23.95 -29.10
C ASP A 742 -13.70 -22.54 -29.21
N SER A 743 -13.81 -21.84 -28.08
CA SER A 743 -14.33 -20.47 -27.98
C SER A 743 -13.97 -19.85 -26.63
N PHE A 744 -14.20 -18.54 -26.50
CA PHE A 744 -14.08 -17.85 -25.21
C PHE A 744 -15.10 -16.73 -25.11
N ASN A 745 -15.50 -16.43 -23.88
CA ASN A 745 -16.29 -15.26 -23.54
C ASN A 745 -15.56 -14.47 -22.45
N GLY A 746 -15.77 -13.17 -22.36
CA GLY A 746 -15.16 -12.39 -21.30
C GLY A 746 -15.77 -11.02 -21.11
N SER A 747 -15.39 -10.38 -20.01
CA SER A 747 -15.80 -9.01 -19.70
C SER A 747 -14.64 -8.26 -19.05
N ILE A 748 -14.43 -7.02 -19.48
CA ILE A 748 -13.51 -6.09 -18.81
C ILE A 748 -14.26 -5.49 -17.62
N ILE A 749 -13.75 -5.76 -16.43
CA ILE A 749 -14.28 -5.32 -15.15
C ILE A 749 -13.36 -4.23 -14.60
N PHE A 750 -13.97 -3.09 -14.29
CA PHE A 750 -13.33 -2.00 -13.57
C PHE A 750 -13.84 -2.05 -12.14
N ASP A 751 -12.96 -2.39 -11.20
CA ASP A 751 -13.38 -2.42 -9.81
C ASP A 751 -13.43 -1.01 -9.18
N ALA A 752 -14.11 -0.90 -8.03
CA ALA A 752 -14.26 0.36 -7.31
C ALA A 752 -12.91 0.95 -6.79
N GLN A 753 -11.80 0.22 -6.97
CA GLN A 753 -10.44 0.61 -6.57
C GLN A 753 -9.58 1.03 -7.77
N SER A 754 -10.19 1.23 -8.96
CA SER A 754 -9.51 1.58 -10.22
C SER A 754 -8.52 0.52 -10.72
N ARG A 755 -8.76 -0.75 -10.40
CA ARG A 755 -8.02 -1.88 -10.97
C ARG A 755 -8.81 -2.44 -12.15
N HIS A 756 -8.11 -2.62 -13.27
CA HIS A 756 -8.70 -3.10 -14.52
C HIS A 756 -8.43 -4.60 -14.62
N TYR A 757 -9.48 -5.40 -14.78
CA TYR A 757 -9.38 -6.84 -14.91
C TYR A 757 -10.16 -7.31 -16.13
N LEU A 758 -9.64 -8.29 -16.84
CA LEU A 758 -10.34 -9.02 -17.87
C LEU A 758 -10.70 -10.40 -17.29
N ASN A 759 -11.98 -10.61 -17.03
CA ASN A 759 -12.50 -11.91 -16.63
C ASN A 759 -12.81 -12.70 -17.91
N ILE A 760 -12.06 -13.77 -18.16
CA ILE A 760 -12.19 -14.62 -19.34
C ILE A 760 -12.65 -16.01 -18.92
N PHE A 761 -13.61 -16.53 -19.65
CA PHE A 761 -14.00 -17.92 -19.62
C PHE A 761 -13.66 -18.57 -20.96
N VAL A 762 -12.77 -19.54 -20.94
CA VAL A 762 -12.39 -20.33 -22.12
C VAL A 762 -13.17 -21.64 -22.14
N HIS A 763 -13.62 -22.04 -23.33
CA HIS A 763 -14.36 -23.27 -23.57
C HIS A 763 -13.52 -24.25 -24.36
N GLY A 764 -13.47 -25.50 -23.89
CA GLY A 764 -12.76 -26.59 -24.56
C GLY A 764 -11.30 -26.23 -24.89
N ALA A 765 -10.58 -25.65 -23.92
CA ALA A 765 -9.22 -25.19 -24.14
C ALA A 765 -8.19 -26.10 -23.46
N SER A 766 -6.98 -26.16 -24.03
CA SER A 766 -5.81 -26.85 -23.48
C SER A 766 -4.52 -26.19 -23.98
N GLY A 767 -3.45 -26.18 -23.19
CA GLY A 767 -2.16 -25.65 -23.61
C GLY A 767 -2.03 -24.13 -23.48
N ILE A 768 -1.29 -23.51 -24.39
CA ILE A 768 -0.93 -22.09 -24.37
C ILE A 768 -1.87 -21.32 -25.29
N LEU A 769 -2.49 -20.26 -24.76
CA LEU A 769 -3.38 -19.38 -25.50
C LEU A 769 -2.83 -17.95 -25.48
N HIS A 770 -2.75 -17.33 -26.64
CA HIS A 770 -2.34 -15.94 -26.80
C HIS A 770 -3.57 -15.05 -27.00
N GLY A 771 -3.78 -14.11 -26.09
CA GLY A 771 -4.81 -13.10 -26.17
C GLY A 771 -4.25 -11.75 -26.58
N ARG A 772 -4.98 -11.03 -27.44
CA ARG A 772 -4.65 -9.68 -27.91
C ARG A 772 -5.86 -8.77 -27.76
N ILE A 773 -5.66 -7.57 -27.23
CA ILE A 773 -6.69 -6.54 -27.05
C ILE A 773 -6.38 -5.39 -27.99
N HIS A 774 -7.37 -5.00 -28.78
CA HIS A 774 -7.29 -3.95 -29.79
C HIS A 774 -8.16 -2.74 -29.40
N ALA A 775 -7.68 -1.54 -29.71
CA ALA A 775 -8.43 -0.30 -29.49
C ALA A 775 -9.48 -0.10 -30.60
N GLY A 776 -10.74 -0.43 -30.35
CA GLY A 776 -11.85 -0.34 -31.30
C GLY A 776 -12.68 -1.63 -31.37
N ASP A 777 -13.70 -1.65 -32.22
CA ASP A 777 -14.64 -2.77 -32.34
C ASP A 777 -14.21 -3.85 -33.37
N SER A 778 -12.96 -3.84 -33.84
CA SER A 778 -12.48 -4.76 -34.88
C SER A 778 -11.00 -5.11 -34.76
N GLU A 779 -10.61 -6.29 -35.27
CA GLU A 779 -9.24 -6.83 -35.28
C GLU A 779 -8.20 -5.98 -36.06
N ILE A 780 -8.65 -5.09 -36.94
CA ILE A 780 -7.78 -4.25 -37.79
C ILE A 780 -7.19 -3.07 -37.00
N THR A 781 -7.70 -2.81 -35.80
CA THR A 781 -7.23 -1.67 -34.99
C THR A 781 -5.99 -2.00 -34.17
N THR A 782 -5.32 -0.96 -33.69
CA THR A 782 -4.04 -1.08 -33.00
C THR A 782 -4.15 -1.97 -31.76
N GLU A 783 -3.28 -2.98 -31.67
CA GLU A 783 -3.10 -3.78 -30.46
C GLU A 783 -2.59 -2.87 -29.33
N ILE A 784 -3.32 -2.85 -28.21
CA ILE A 784 -2.99 -2.04 -27.02
C ILE A 784 -2.44 -2.88 -25.87
N HIS A 785 -2.69 -4.19 -25.88
CA HIS A 785 -2.19 -5.11 -24.88
C HIS A 785 -2.27 -6.56 -25.38
N SER A 786 -1.29 -7.38 -24.99
CA SER A 786 -1.31 -8.83 -25.19
C SER A 786 -1.06 -9.54 -23.86
N PHE A 787 -1.62 -10.75 -23.75
CA PHE A 787 -1.50 -11.62 -22.60
C PHE A 787 -1.44 -13.09 -23.04
N THR A 788 -0.90 -13.95 -22.18
CA THR A 788 -0.86 -15.39 -22.42
C THR A 788 -1.59 -16.10 -21.29
N ILE A 789 -2.46 -17.06 -21.63
CA ILE A 789 -3.14 -17.96 -20.69
C ILE A 789 -2.54 -19.35 -20.85
N TYR A 790 -2.28 -20.01 -19.72
CA TYR A 790 -1.86 -21.41 -19.67
C TYR A 790 -3.01 -22.24 -19.11
N VAL A 791 -3.52 -23.19 -19.90
CA VAL A 791 -4.51 -24.17 -19.48
C VAL A 791 -3.79 -25.48 -19.24
N HIS A 792 -3.63 -25.83 -17.96
CA HIS A 792 -2.73 -26.89 -17.51
C HIS A 792 -3.27 -28.30 -17.75
N GLU A 793 -4.59 -28.43 -17.90
CA GLU A 793 -5.25 -29.69 -18.22
C GLU A 793 -4.84 -30.18 -19.61
N VAL A 794 -4.43 -31.45 -19.67
CA VAL A 794 -4.06 -32.12 -20.93
C VAL A 794 -5.28 -32.31 -21.83
N ALA A 795 -6.46 -32.54 -21.24
CA ALA A 795 -7.71 -32.62 -21.98
C ALA A 795 -8.33 -31.21 -22.16
N PRO A 796 -8.96 -30.93 -23.30
CA PRO A 796 -9.72 -29.70 -23.50
C PRO A 796 -10.77 -29.51 -22.39
N THR A 797 -10.68 -28.41 -21.65
CA THR A 797 -11.55 -28.13 -20.51
C THR A 797 -12.07 -26.69 -20.50
N ASN A 798 -13.14 -26.47 -19.73
CA ASN A 798 -13.69 -25.13 -19.52
C ASN A 798 -13.06 -24.52 -18.26
N ARG A 799 -12.48 -23.33 -18.38
CA ARG A 799 -11.77 -22.66 -17.28
C ARG A 799 -12.00 -21.15 -17.28
N SER A 800 -11.98 -20.56 -16.08
CA SER A 800 -12.07 -19.13 -15.87
C SER A 800 -10.72 -18.56 -15.44
N PHE A 801 -10.33 -17.43 -16.02
CA PHE A 801 -9.11 -16.70 -15.73
C PHE A 801 -9.41 -15.23 -15.46
N ILE A 802 -8.66 -14.63 -14.54
CA ILE A 802 -8.70 -13.20 -14.28
C ILE A 802 -7.34 -12.62 -14.69
N ILE A 803 -7.34 -11.79 -15.72
CA ILE A 803 -6.14 -11.15 -16.24
C ILE A 803 -6.14 -9.69 -15.81
N ARG A 804 -5.03 -9.24 -15.24
CA ARG A 804 -4.88 -7.83 -14.88
C ARG A 804 -4.52 -7.02 -16.12
N LEU A 805 -5.25 -5.93 -16.34
CA LEU A 805 -5.05 -5.05 -17.49
C LEU A 805 -4.30 -3.77 -17.09
N PRO A 806 -3.49 -3.21 -18.00
CA PRO A 806 -2.88 -1.91 -17.80
C PRO A 806 -3.94 -0.79 -17.86
N ALA A 807 -3.60 0.37 -17.31
CA ALA A 807 -4.50 1.53 -17.26
C ALA A 807 -4.87 2.08 -18.66
N THR A 808 -4.11 1.70 -19.69
CA THR A 808 -4.36 2.04 -21.11
C THR A 808 -5.60 1.35 -21.68
N VAL A 809 -6.10 0.29 -21.04
CA VAL A 809 -7.33 -0.41 -21.45
C VAL A 809 -8.55 0.32 -20.86
N ASP A 810 -9.26 1.10 -21.69
CA ASP A 810 -10.40 1.95 -21.34
C ASP A 810 -11.80 1.30 -21.52
N LYS A 811 -12.86 2.10 -21.28
CA LYS A 811 -14.25 1.65 -21.15
C LYS A 811 -15.04 1.53 -22.47
N LYS A 812 -14.54 1.91 -23.64
CA LYS A 812 -15.39 1.91 -24.86
C LYS A 812 -14.72 1.38 -26.12
N GLY A 813 -15.36 0.35 -26.69
CA GLY A 813 -15.07 -0.21 -28.00
C GLY A 813 -13.74 -0.94 -28.02
N MET A 814 -13.71 -2.17 -27.51
CA MET A 814 -12.51 -3.00 -27.47
C MET A 814 -12.80 -4.37 -28.04
N PHE A 815 -11.89 -4.84 -28.88
CA PHE A 815 -11.95 -6.14 -29.51
C PHE A 815 -10.84 -7.01 -28.96
N THR A 816 -11.19 -8.20 -28.47
CA THR A 816 -10.22 -9.17 -27.97
C THR A 816 -10.17 -10.34 -28.94
N CYS A 817 -8.97 -10.71 -29.39
CA CYS A 817 -8.69 -11.94 -30.13
C CYS A 817 -8.03 -12.95 -29.20
N MET A 818 -8.26 -14.25 -29.44
CA MET A 818 -7.51 -15.31 -28.78
C MET A 818 -7.14 -16.41 -29.78
N THR A 819 -5.90 -16.85 -29.73
CA THR A 819 -5.34 -17.88 -30.61
C THR A 819 -4.61 -18.93 -29.77
N ALA A 820 -4.77 -20.21 -30.12
CA ALA A 820 -3.95 -21.27 -29.55
C ALA A 820 -2.54 -21.25 -30.17
N ASP A 821 -1.52 -21.55 -29.37
CA ASP A 821 -0.13 -21.70 -29.83
C ASP A 821 0.02 -22.97 -30.70
N GLU A 822 0.79 -22.88 -31.79
CA GLU A 822 0.94 -23.94 -32.81
C GLU A 822 2.03 -24.98 -32.47
#